data_AF-A0A2P8CH54-F1
#
_entry.id   AF-A0A2P8CH54-F1
#
_cell.length_a   1.000
_cell.length_b   1.000
_cell.length_c   1.000
_cell.angle_alpha   90.00
_cell.angle_beta   90.00
_cell.angle_gamma   90.00
#
_symmetry.space_group_name_H-M   'P 1'
#
loop_
_entity.id
_entity.type
_entity.pdbx_description
1 polymer ?
#
loop_
_entity_poly.entity_id
_entity_poly.type
_entity_poly.pdbx_seq_one_letter_code
_entity_poly.pdbx_strand_id
1 'polypeptide(L)'
;MKKLFTAFAVLAFGLILWSCQPQKKEAVVLTAPAGDRFTKIVPGGETVLPNGRLITPFGNTFTVAPHPFGLTLSHDGTVAVTANSGISPLSISILKNITSKNPDIRQVPPGPSTDRGVLASVFMGLAISPDNKVVYVAGGQTNQIYLFDINTGEKLDSIDCNVMADGEKTPFGYIGDMVLSKDGKTLYAVDQMNFRLIIADTQTKKVLYSVPTGRYPFGVTLSPDESKAYVANVGMFEYKKIDHIESEHKIDKALKFPAFAYGSKEMKDGTVIDSMKVPGLGDPNVPESFSVWAVSLKDTPHVTAKIKTGTLVGAKVEGIPAVGGSSPNSVVATDQYVFVSNGNNDNISVIDAKRDTIIKEIALKPADPLKHFRGVIPFGLAVSPNQKRLYVAESGINAVGVIDIPSLKVLGHIPVGWFPSKLKVTPDGKKLIVANAKGYGAGPNGGRDFKEGPEGTYIGNLMKGTVTVMDIPDDWELTSLTDKVIHNNFKIQAVTDAMKGRENNPIPLYGGQKESPIRHIVFISKENRTYDEIFGQLKNANGDPTIARYGSDVRFTNHEGTMKVEHATVMPNHLRLARQFGFGDNFYVDSDVSADGHRWLVNTYPNEWVETCTPASYGGNRRYNPESTAPGALAMNGAAGAIYPEDYNEAGSLWDHLERNKIDFYNFGFSVMFEPAFYDKSYKYTGIKQFANFPVPQPIFTRSSKAYPTFNMNIPDQFRISQFIKEFNQKWINSTDTMPSVLTVIIPNDHGAGERPTEGYPFRESYMADNDLAVGRIVEFLSHTPYWKSMAIVITEDDAQNGVDHVDAHRSVLMVISPYAKHHYVGHVHYSFGSIFKTFWNVLGLPYLNQYDAGATDLADMFTDKPDFTPYEAVPVDQRIFDPKKALDPLDENFDWAALNKGPQLDDPDDMVKDQKEQPEYRTEDQK
;
A
#
# COMPACT_ATOMS: atom_id res chain seq x y z
N MET A 1 10.05 44.96 -62.24
CA MET A 1 9.99 43.54 -61.81
C MET A 1 10.91 43.19 -60.63
N LYS A 2 12.10 43.77 -60.44
CA LYS A 2 12.98 43.45 -59.28
C LYS A 2 12.48 43.92 -57.90
N LYS A 3 11.67 44.98 -57.79
CA LYS A 3 11.11 45.45 -56.50
C LYS A 3 9.89 44.66 -56.00
N LEU A 4 9.23 43.89 -56.87
CA LEU A 4 8.06 43.08 -56.48
C LEU A 4 8.47 41.71 -55.90
N PHE A 5 9.60 41.16 -56.36
CA PHE A 5 10.15 39.90 -55.85
C PHE A 5 10.73 40.02 -54.43
N THR A 6 11.33 41.17 -54.08
CA THR A 6 11.88 41.38 -52.74
C THR A 6 10.79 41.57 -51.68
N ALA A 7 9.65 42.18 -52.04
CA ALA A 7 8.51 42.32 -51.15
C ALA A 7 7.79 40.97 -50.89
N PHE A 8 7.71 40.10 -51.90
CA PHE A 8 7.11 38.76 -51.75
C PHE A 8 8.02 37.81 -50.93
N ALA A 9 9.33 37.91 -51.08
CA ALA A 9 10.27 37.10 -50.29
C ALA A 9 10.30 37.50 -48.80
N VAL A 10 10.15 38.79 -48.48
CA VAL A 10 10.10 39.27 -47.08
C VAL A 10 8.75 38.97 -46.41
N LEU A 11 7.63 39.01 -47.15
CA LEU A 11 6.32 38.56 -46.61
C LEU A 11 6.25 37.04 -46.43
N ALA A 12 6.84 36.25 -47.34
CA ALA A 12 6.88 34.79 -47.21
C ALA A 12 7.78 34.34 -46.04
N PHE A 13 8.93 35.00 -45.81
CA PHE A 13 9.76 34.72 -44.63
C PHE A 13 9.13 35.22 -43.32
N GLY A 14 8.39 36.33 -43.34
CA GLY A 14 7.64 36.81 -42.18
C GLY A 14 6.47 35.91 -41.77
N LEU A 15 5.79 35.28 -42.74
CA LEU A 15 4.70 34.34 -42.48
C LEU A 15 5.19 32.96 -42.01
N ILE A 16 6.38 32.49 -42.47
CA ILE A 16 6.99 31.24 -41.98
C ILE A 16 7.55 31.42 -40.56
N LEU A 17 7.98 32.63 -40.18
CA LEU A 17 8.42 32.94 -38.81
C LEU A 17 7.27 33.19 -37.82
N TRP A 18 6.04 33.44 -38.30
CA TRP A 18 4.85 33.54 -37.45
C TRP A 18 4.15 32.18 -37.23
N SER A 19 4.37 31.20 -38.11
CA SER A 19 3.88 29.82 -37.94
C SER A 19 4.80 28.90 -37.13
N CYS A 20 5.94 29.41 -36.63
CA CYS A 20 6.90 28.67 -35.82
C CYS A 20 7.20 29.35 -34.48
N GLN A 21 6.22 30.05 -33.88
CA GLN A 21 6.25 30.18 -32.43
C GLN A 21 5.85 28.82 -31.83
N PRO A 22 6.64 28.21 -30.94
CA PRO A 22 6.15 27.07 -30.17
C PRO A 22 4.88 27.55 -29.48
N GLN A 23 3.73 27.00 -29.89
CA GLN A 23 2.46 27.26 -29.23
C GLN A 23 2.71 26.96 -27.75
N LYS A 24 2.74 27.99 -26.90
CA LYS A 24 2.92 27.80 -25.46
C LYS A 24 1.81 26.84 -25.05
N LYS A 25 2.14 25.58 -24.79
CA LYS A 25 1.18 24.61 -24.27
C LYS A 25 0.62 25.23 -23.00
N GLU A 26 -0.69 25.43 -22.99
CA GLU A 26 -1.38 25.96 -21.82
C GLU A 26 -1.11 25.05 -20.62
N ALA A 27 -0.82 25.64 -19.46
CA ALA A 27 -0.58 24.86 -18.25
C ALA A 27 -1.87 24.12 -17.86
N VAL A 28 -1.73 22.89 -17.38
CA VAL A 28 -2.87 22.04 -17.01
C VAL A 28 -2.79 21.63 -15.54
N VAL A 29 -3.95 21.31 -14.97
CA VAL A 29 -4.11 20.66 -13.67
C VAL A 29 -4.79 19.32 -13.90
N LEU A 30 -4.36 18.32 -13.14
CA LEU A 30 -4.94 16.99 -13.14
C LEU A 30 -5.89 16.87 -11.95
N THR A 31 -7.01 16.17 -12.07
CA THR A 31 -7.90 15.81 -10.96
C THR A 31 -8.50 14.42 -11.17
N ALA A 32 -9.14 13.88 -10.12
CA ALA A 32 -9.75 12.57 -10.20
C ALA A 32 -10.96 12.62 -11.15
N PRO A 33 -11.12 11.66 -12.08
CA PRO A 33 -12.23 11.65 -13.03
C PRO A 33 -13.59 11.37 -12.40
N ALA A 34 -13.65 10.88 -11.15
CA ALA A 34 -14.90 10.71 -10.42
C ALA A 34 -15.66 12.03 -10.19
N GLY A 35 -14.94 13.15 -9.98
CA GLY A 35 -15.57 14.42 -9.64
C GLY A 35 -16.21 14.37 -8.24
N ASP A 36 -17.54 14.44 -8.17
CA ASP A 36 -18.38 14.33 -6.97
C ASP A 36 -19.10 12.97 -6.85
N ARG A 37 -18.84 12.05 -7.78
CA ARG A 37 -19.46 10.72 -7.76
C ARG A 37 -18.91 9.88 -6.62
N PHE A 38 -19.80 9.18 -5.93
CA PHE A 38 -19.43 8.14 -4.97
C PHE A 38 -18.88 6.91 -5.70
N THR A 39 -18.13 6.07 -4.98
CA THR A 39 -17.72 4.76 -5.48
C THR A 39 -18.95 3.93 -5.88
N LYS A 40 -18.78 3.13 -6.94
CA LYS A 40 -19.84 2.25 -7.43
C LYS A 40 -19.27 1.18 -8.33
N ILE A 41 -19.57 -0.08 -8.01
CA ILE A 41 -19.20 -1.23 -8.84
C ILE A 41 -20.27 -1.47 -9.91
N VAL A 42 -19.88 -1.38 -11.19
CA VAL A 42 -20.73 -1.65 -12.35
C VAL A 42 -19.97 -2.56 -13.34
N PRO A 43 -19.98 -3.89 -13.14
CA PRO A 43 -19.28 -4.82 -14.03
C PRO A 43 -19.83 -4.72 -15.47
N GLY A 44 -18.93 -4.64 -16.45
CA GLY A 44 -19.29 -4.40 -17.86
C GLY A 44 -19.70 -2.95 -18.19
N GLY A 45 -19.77 -2.07 -17.19
CA GLY A 45 -19.96 -0.63 -17.33
C GLY A 45 -18.74 0.14 -16.83
N GLU A 46 -18.99 1.31 -16.24
CA GLU A 46 -17.97 2.15 -15.61
C GLU A 46 -18.05 2.03 -14.09
N THR A 47 -17.00 1.50 -13.48
CA THR A 47 -16.83 1.41 -12.02
C THR A 47 -16.01 2.60 -11.51
N VAL A 48 -16.44 3.22 -10.42
CA VAL A 48 -15.69 4.29 -9.72
C VAL A 48 -14.97 3.68 -8.52
N LEU A 49 -13.64 3.81 -8.47
CA LEU A 49 -12.77 3.29 -7.42
C LEU A 49 -12.63 4.27 -6.23
N PRO A 50 -12.18 3.78 -5.04
CA PRO A 50 -11.90 4.62 -3.87
C PRO A 50 -10.95 5.81 -4.11
N ASN A 51 -10.04 5.70 -5.07
CA ASN A 51 -9.12 6.79 -5.42
C ASN A 51 -9.67 7.75 -6.49
N GLY A 52 -10.96 7.66 -6.79
CA GLY A 52 -11.67 8.48 -7.77
C GLY A 52 -11.36 8.15 -9.23
N ARG A 53 -10.62 7.08 -9.50
CA ARG A 53 -10.34 6.58 -10.86
C ARG A 53 -11.44 5.65 -11.34
N LEU A 54 -11.44 5.38 -12.65
CA LEU A 54 -12.47 4.58 -13.33
C LEU A 54 -11.91 3.27 -13.85
N ILE A 55 -12.73 2.22 -13.80
CA ILE A 55 -12.44 0.91 -14.37
C ILE A 55 -13.43 0.63 -15.49
N THR A 56 -12.90 0.45 -16.71
CA THR A 56 -13.66 0.12 -17.94
C THR A 56 -12.90 -0.90 -18.79
N PRO A 57 -12.75 -2.15 -18.32
CA PRO A 57 -11.85 -3.14 -18.92
C PRO A 57 -12.16 -3.43 -20.39
N PHE A 58 -11.12 -3.68 -21.18
CA PHE A 58 -11.24 -4.18 -22.55
C PHE A 58 -11.19 -5.72 -22.56
N GLY A 59 -12.22 -6.36 -23.12
CA GLY A 59 -12.37 -7.81 -23.16
C GLY A 59 -13.43 -8.34 -22.18
N ASN A 60 -13.47 -9.66 -22.03
CA ASN A 60 -14.36 -10.33 -21.08
C ASN A 60 -13.66 -10.46 -19.73
N THR A 61 -14.31 -10.11 -18.64
CA THR A 61 -13.73 -10.16 -17.29
C THR A 61 -14.50 -11.17 -16.44
N PHE A 62 -13.76 -12.05 -15.76
CA PHE A 62 -14.30 -13.11 -14.92
C PHE A 62 -13.81 -12.97 -13.48
N THR A 63 -14.71 -13.05 -12.52
CA THR A 63 -14.37 -12.96 -11.09
C THR A 63 -13.65 -14.22 -10.62
N VAL A 64 -12.62 -14.05 -9.79
CA VAL A 64 -11.89 -15.09 -9.09
C VAL A 64 -11.73 -14.70 -7.61
N ALA A 65 -11.10 -15.56 -6.80
CA ALA A 65 -10.83 -15.21 -5.40
C ALA A 65 -9.93 -13.97 -5.28
N PRO A 66 -9.89 -13.30 -4.10
CA PRO A 66 -9.11 -12.08 -3.87
C PRO A 66 -7.62 -12.21 -4.24
N HIS A 67 -7.06 -11.13 -4.77
CA HIS A 67 -5.62 -10.98 -4.98
C HIS A 67 -4.93 -12.11 -5.79
N PRO A 68 -5.36 -12.39 -7.03
CA PRO A 68 -4.68 -13.31 -7.95
C PRO A 68 -3.31 -12.74 -8.37
N PHE A 69 -2.27 -12.93 -7.56
CA PHE A 69 -0.90 -12.47 -7.85
C PHE A 69 -0.08 -13.44 -8.71
N GLY A 70 -0.55 -14.66 -8.90
CA GLY A 70 -0.01 -15.63 -9.85
C GLY A 70 -0.94 -15.86 -11.04
N LEU A 71 -0.38 -16.14 -12.22
CA LEU A 71 -1.13 -16.57 -13.41
C LEU A 71 -0.26 -17.47 -14.30
N THR A 72 -0.79 -18.63 -14.68
CA THR A 72 -0.17 -19.52 -15.67
C THR A 72 -1.21 -20.06 -16.66
N LEU A 73 -0.74 -20.51 -17.84
CA LEU A 73 -1.57 -21.08 -18.91
C LEU A 73 -1.12 -22.49 -19.26
N SER A 74 -2.07 -23.34 -19.64
CA SER A 74 -1.79 -24.65 -20.22
C SER A 74 -1.06 -24.52 -21.56
N HIS A 75 -0.36 -25.59 -21.97
CA HIS A 75 0.42 -25.58 -23.21
C HIS A 75 -0.44 -25.34 -24.47
N ASP A 76 -1.71 -25.74 -24.43
CA ASP A 76 -2.69 -25.50 -25.50
C ASP A 76 -3.46 -24.17 -25.37
N GLY A 77 -3.23 -23.41 -24.29
CA GLY A 77 -3.87 -22.13 -24.00
C GLY A 77 -5.35 -22.21 -23.62
N THR A 78 -5.88 -23.40 -23.32
CA THR A 78 -7.30 -23.59 -23.00
C THR A 78 -7.61 -23.44 -21.51
N VAL A 79 -6.62 -23.60 -20.63
CA VAL A 79 -6.76 -23.50 -19.18
C VAL A 79 -5.86 -22.40 -18.65
N ALA A 80 -6.41 -21.56 -17.78
CA ALA A 80 -5.67 -20.62 -16.96
C ALA A 80 -5.77 -21.00 -15.48
N VAL A 81 -4.70 -20.81 -14.71
CA VAL A 81 -4.75 -20.95 -13.26
C VAL A 81 -4.22 -19.67 -12.62
N THR A 82 -4.96 -19.13 -11.64
CA THR A 82 -4.49 -18.03 -10.78
C THR A 82 -4.10 -18.54 -9.41
N ALA A 83 -3.13 -17.87 -8.78
CA ALA A 83 -2.78 -18.08 -7.38
C ALA A 83 -3.23 -16.87 -6.57
N ASN A 84 -4.18 -17.10 -5.68
CA ASN A 84 -4.92 -16.08 -4.95
C ASN A 84 -4.31 -16.00 -3.54
N SER A 85 -3.45 -15.01 -3.33
CA SER A 85 -2.69 -14.81 -2.08
C SER A 85 -3.20 -13.57 -1.34
N GLY A 86 -4.53 -13.45 -1.25
CA GLY A 86 -5.20 -12.42 -0.45
C GLY A 86 -5.30 -12.82 1.02
N ILE A 87 -6.13 -12.10 1.78
CA ILE A 87 -6.33 -12.39 3.20
C ILE A 87 -7.13 -13.69 3.38
N SER A 88 -8.30 -13.79 2.76
CA SER A 88 -9.05 -15.05 2.68
C SER A 88 -9.96 -15.10 1.45
N PRO A 89 -10.09 -16.25 0.77
CA PRO A 89 -9.37 -17.51 0.99
C PRO A 89 -8.01 -17.54 0.27
N LEU A 90 -7.02 -18.16 0.91
CA LEU A 90 -5.83 -18.66 0.20
C LEU A 90 -6.25 -19.80 -0.73
N SER A 91 -6.10 -19.61 -2.03
CA SER A 91 -6.63 -20.55 -3.03
C SER A 91 -5.90 -20.46 -4.38
N ILE A 92 -6.19 -21.40 -5.26
CA ILE A 92 -6.01 -21.26 -6.70
C ILE A 92 -7.38 -21.19 -7.38
N SER A 93 -7.47 -20.49 -8.52
CA SER A 93 -8.65 -20.58 -9.40
C SER A 93 -8.25 -21.24 -10.71
N ILE A 94 -8.92 -22.33 -11.09
CA ILE A 94 -8.72 -23.04 -12.35
C ILE A 94 -9.84 -22.63 -13.30
N LEU A 95 -9.49 -21.98 -14.41
CA LEU A 95 -10.41 -21.50 -15.43
C LEU A 95 -10.21 -22.30 -16.72
N LYS A 96 -11.14 -23.21 -17.01
CA LYS A 96 -11.12 -24.06 -18.21
C LYS A 96 -11.90 -23.42 -19.35
N ASN A 97 -11.46 -23.69 -20.57
CA ASN A 97 -11.98 -23.06 -21.79
C ASN A 97 -11.95 -21.53 -21.68
N ILE A 98 -10.83 -20.98 -21.18
CA ILE A 98 -10.71 -19.56 -20.80
C ILE A 98 -10.98 -18.59 -21.96
N THR A 99 -10.85 -19.04 -23.21
CA THR A 99 -11.14 -18.25 -24.40
C THR A 99 -12.63 -18.22 -24.79
N SER A 100 -13.46 -19.01 -24.11
CA SER A 100 -14.92 -19.00 -24.23
C SER A 100 -15.53 -17.76 -23.58
N LYS A 101 -16.77 -17.42 -23.97
CA LYS A 101 -17.57 -16.40 -23.27
C LYS A 101 -17.98 -16.81 -21.87
N ASN A 102 -18.04 -18.12 -21.62
CA ASN A 102 -18.43 -18.71 -20.33
C ASN A 102 -17.41 -19.82 -19.98
N PRO A 103 -16.25 -19.46 -19.40
CA PRO A 103 -15.29 -20.44 -18.92
C PRO A 103 -15.85 -21.18 -17.69
N ASP A 104 -15.38 -22.41 -17.49
CA ASP A 104 -15.66 -23.18 -16.26
C ASP A 104 -14.62 -22.77 -15.21
N ILE A 105 -15.06 -22.14 -14.12
CA ILE A 105 -14.19 -21.58 -13.09
C ILE A 105 -14.38 -22.36 -11.80
N ARG A 106 -13.28 -22.92 -11.29
CA ARG A 106 -13.23 -23.64 -10.02
C ARG A 106 -12.20 -23.04 -9.09
N GLN A 107 -12.63 -22.67 -7.89
CA GLN A 107 -11.72 -22.33 -6.80
C GLN A 107 -11.31 -23.60 -6.03
N VAL A 108 -10.02 -23.70 -5.69
CA VAL A 108 -9.47 -24.79 -4.87
C VAL A 108 -8.59 -24.17 -3.77
N PRO A 109 -8.92 -24.36 -2.48
CA PRO A 109 -10.12 -25.01 -1.96
C PRO A 109 -11.40 -24.19 -2.25
N PRO A 110 -12.60 -24.81 -2.28
CA PRO A 110 -13.85 -24.08 -2.46
C PRO A 110 -14.22 -23.30 -1.19
N GLY A 111 -15.03 -22.24 -1.36
CA GLY A 111 -15.59 -21.47 -0.25
C GLY A 111 -14.82 -20.19 0.07
N PRO A 112 -15.33 -19.36 1.00
CA PRO A 112 -14.77 -18.04 1.32
C PRO A 112 -13.59 -18.08 2.30
N SER A 113 -13.37 -19.22 2.96
CA SER A 113 -12.38 -19.38 4.02
C SER A 113 -11.22 -20.25 3.57
N THR A 114 -10.03 -19.96 4.09
CA THR A 114 -8.83 -20.79 3.87
C THR A 114 -8.99 -22.18 4.48
N ASP A 115 -9.04 -23.23 3.64
CA ASP A 115 -8.94 -24.62 4.08
C ASP A 115 -7.47 -25.06 4.13
N ARG A 116 -6.90 -25.00 5.34
CA ARG A 116 -5.49 -25.34 5.57
C ARG A 116 -5.18 -26.84 5.40
N GLY A 117 -6.18 -27.71 5.43
CA GLY A 117 -5.98 -29.15 5.17
C GLY A 117 -5.66 -29.42 3.70
N VAL A 118 -6.21 -28.61 2.80
CA VAL A 118 -5.97 -28.71 1.35
C VAL A 118 -4.81 -27.82 0.93
N LEU A 119 -4.89 -26.50 1.18
CA LEU A 119 -3.89 -25.52 0.78
C LEU A 119 -3.65 -24.53 1.93
N ALA A 120 -2.70 -24.86 2.81
CA ALA A 120 -2.36 -24.04 3.98
C ALA A 120 -1.72 -22.69 3.66
N SER A 121 -1.11 -22.58 2.48
CA SER A 121 -0.31 -21.45 2.06
C SER A 121 -0.19 -21.44 0.54
N VAL A 122 -0.24 -20.26 -0.06
CA VAL A 122 -0.06 -20.06 -1.49
C VAL A 122 0.57 -18.70 -1.76
N PHE A 123 1.49 -18.61 -2.70
CA PHE A 123 2.01 -17.34 -3.20
C PHE A 123 1.95 -17.30 -4.74
N MET A 124 2.72 -16.45 -5.41
CA MET A 124 2.54 -16.18 -6.84
C MET A 124 2.98 -17.29 -7.81
N GLY A 125 3.84 -18.22 -7.40
CA GLY A 125 4.43 -19.21 -8.31
C GLY A 125 3.44 -20.28 -8.76
N LEU A 126 3.30 -20.44 -10.08
CA LEU A 126 2.48 -21.47 -10.71
C LEU A 126 3.13 -22.03 -11.97
N ALA A 127 3.01 -23.34 -12.18
CA ALA A 127 3.34 -23.98 -13.45
C ALA A 127 2.38 -25.12 -13.78
N ILE A 128 2.12 -25.37 -15.07
CA ILE A 128 1.28 -26.49 -15.54
C ILE A 128 2.16 -27.51 -16.25
N SER A 129 1.94 -28.80 -15.97
CA SER A 129 2.63 -29.89 -16.65
C SER A 129 2.34 -29.88 -18.16
N PRO A 130 3.28 -30.32 -19.03
CA PRO A 130 3.08 -30.29 -20.48
C PRO A 130 1.88 -31.10 -20.99
N ASP A 131 1.41 -32.08 -20.23
CA ASP A 131 0.22 -32.87 -20.53
C ASP A 131 -1.09 -32.25 -20.01
N ASN A 132 -1.03 -31.04 -19.44
CA ASN A 132 -2.13 -30.24 -18.91
C ASN A 132 -2.94 -30.94 -17.80
N LYS A 133 -2.31 -31.84 -17.03
CA LYS A 133 -2.98 -32.57 -15.94
C LYS A 133 -2.66 -32.04 -14.55
N VAL A 134 -1.45 -31.58 -14.32
CA VAL A 134 -0.98 -31.18 -12.99
C VAL A 134 -0.65 -29.69 -12.99
N VAL A 135 -1.10 -28.98 -11.97
CA VAL A 135 -0.61 -27.65 -11.63
C VAL A 135 0.27 -27.72 -10.39
N TYR A 136 1.47 -27.14 -10.49
CA TYR A 136 2.40 -26.90 -9.39
C TYR A 136 2.10 -25.53 -8.79
N VAL A 137 2.04 -25.47 -7.46
CA VAL A 137 1.61 -24.29 -6.70
C VAL A 137 2.63 -23.98 -5.62
N ALA A 138 3.17 -22.76 -5.62
CA ALA A 138 4.10 -22.29 -4.60
C ALA A 138 3.40 -22.21 -3.25
N GLY A 139 3.84 -23.02 -2.30
CA GLY A 139 3.26 -23.09 -0.95
C GLY A 139 3.79 -22.03 0.00
N GLY A 140 4.34 -20.90 -0.48
CA GLY A 140 4.78 -19.78 0.35
C GLY A 140 5.58 -20.21 1.58
N GLN A 141 5.14 -19.79 2.77
CA GLN A 141 5.79 -20.04 4.06
C GLN A 141 5.81 -21.52 4.50
N THR A 142 5.01 -22.40 3.87
CA THR A 142 5.08 -23.84 4.20
C THR A 142 6.35 -24.50 3.64
N ASN A 143 7.08 -23.76 2.79
CA ASN A 143 8.28 -24.24 2.12
C ASN A 143 8.04 -25.54 1.33
N GLN A 144 6.89 -25.59 0.65
CA GLN A 144 6.46 -26.71 -0.19
C GLN A 144 6.10 -26.21 -1.59
N ILE A 145 6.11 -27.11 -2.55
CA ILE A 145 5.43 -26.93 -3.84
C ILE A 145 4.32 -27.97 -3.93
N TYR A 146 3.07 -27.54 -3.91
CA TYR A 146 1.91 -28.43 -3.95
C TYR A 146 1.56 -28.81 -5.39
N LEU A 147 1.06 -30.03 -5.60
CA LEU A 147 0.60 -30.54 -6.88
C LEU A 147 -0.92 -30.74 -6.80
N PHE A 148 -1.65 -30.20 -7.77
CA PHE A 148 -3.09 -30.39 -7.90
C PHE A 148 -3.46 -30.93 -9.28
N ASP A 149 -4.47 -31.78 -9.34
CA ASP A 149 -5.07 -32.22 -10.61
C ASP A 149 -5.93 -31.08 -11.18
N ILE A 150 -5.69 -30.72 -12.44
CA ILE A 150 -6.41 -29.62 -13.11
C ILE A 150 -7.87 -30.00 -13.37
N ASN A 151 -8.19 -31.29 -13.50
CA ASN A 151 -9.52 -31.76 -13.84
C ASN A 151 -10.45 -31.89 -12.66
N THR A 152 -9.95 -32.41 -11.54
CA THR A 152 -10.71 -32.63 -10.31
C THR A 152 -10.50 -31.49 -9.31
N GLY A 153 -9.33 -30.85 -9.31
CA GLY A 153 -8.93 -29.89 -8.28
C GLY A 153 -8.39 -30.59 -7.02
N GLU A 154 -8.21 -31.90 -7.04
CA GLU A 154 -7.71 -32.65 -5.88
C GLU A 154 -6.21 -32.43 -5.70
N LYS A 155 -5.79 -32.32 -4.44
CA LYS A 155 -4.37 -32.31 -4.08
C LYS A 155 -3.79 -33.69 -4.34
N LEU A 156 -2.77 -33.75 -5.19
CA LEU A 156 -2.10 -34.99 -5.59
C LEU A 156 -0.91 -35.32 -4.69
N ASP A 157 -0.04 -34.34 -4.45
CA ASP A 157 1.18 -34.50 -3.65
C ASP A 157 1.83 -33.14 -3.33
N SER A 158 3.05 -33.15 -2.79
CA SER A 158 3.95 -31.99 -2.74
C SER A 158 5.41 -32.36 -3.01
N ILE A 159 6.22 -31.35 -3.34
CA ILE A 159 7.69 -31.39 -3.26
C ILE A 159 8.10 -30.69 -1.98
N ASP A 160 8.86 -31.37 -1.13
CA ASP A 160 9.38 -30.84 0.12
C ASP A 160 10.65 -30.02 -0.12
N CYS A 161 10.55 -28.69 0.03
CA CYS A 161 11.70 -27.79 -0.13
C CYS A 161 12.46 -27.58 1.19
N ASN A 162 12.08 -28.27 2.27
CA ASN A 162 12.80 -28.23 3.54
C ASN A 162 14.06 -29.09 3.54
N VAL A 163 14.22 -30.02 2.60
CA VAL A 163 15.34 -30.96 2.59
C VAL A 163 16.01 -30.97 1.22
N MET A 164 17.31 -30.71 1.21
CA MET A 164 18.16 -30.74 0.03
C MET A 164 18.52 -32.18 -0.39
N ALA A 165 18.99 -32.39 -1.62
CA ALA A 165 19.40 -33.71 -2.11
C ALA A 165 20.47 -34.41 -1.25
N ASP A 166 21.35 -33.63 -0.63
CA ASP A 166 22.40 -34.10 0.28
C ASP A 166 21.92 -34.33 1.72
N GLY A 167 20.65 -34.02 2.01
CA GLY A 167 20.03 -34.15 3.32
C GLY A 167 20.10 -32.90 4.20
N GLU A 168 20.69 -31.79 3.73
CA GLU A 168 20.68 -30.52 4.47
C GLU A 168 19.24 -30.05 4.70
N LYS A 169 18.95 -29.60 5.94
CA LYS A 169 17.63 -29.12 6.33
C LYS A 169 17.58 -27.59 6.31
N THR A 170 16.60 -27.06 5.59
CA THR A 170 16.23 -25.65 5.54
C THR A 170 14.74 -25.52 5.90
N PRO A 171 14.36 -25.77 7.18
CA PRO A 171 12.97 -25.97 7.59
C PRO A 171 12.10 -24.71 7.48
N PHE A 172 12.72 -23.55 7.28
CA PHE A 172 12.05 -22.28 7.10
C PHE A 172 12.43 -21.74 5.73
N GLY A 173 11.44 -21.57 4.85
CA GLY A 173 11.59 -20.97 3.53
C GLY A 173 10.31 -20.27 3.12
N TYR A 174 10.36 -19.51 2.02
CA TYR A 174 9.17 -18.88 1.46
C TYR A 174 9.20 -19.04 -0.06
N ILE A 175 8.53 -20.08 -0.57
CA ILE A 175 8.54 -20.39 -2.00
C ILE A 175 7.73 -19.33 -2.75
N GLY A 176 8.42 -18.64 -3.65
CA GLY A 176 7.93 -17.50 -4.41
C GLY A 176 7.42 -17.87 -5.80
N ASP A 177 7.95 -17.22 -6.83
CA ASP A 177 7.65 -17.54 -8.24
C ASP A 177 8.34 -18.85 -8.70
N MET A 178 7.84 -19.43 -9.80
CA MET A 178 8.42 -20.65 -10.36
C MET A 178 8.23 -20.76 -11.88
N VAL A 179 9.08 -21.56 -12.52
CA VAL A 179 9.00 -21.91 -13.94
C VAL A 179 9.37 -23.38 -14.14
N LEU A 180 8.69 -24.05 -15.08
CA LEU A 180 8.89 -25.47 -15.41
C LEU A 180 9.65 -25.60 -16.73
N SER A 181 10.51 -26.61 -16.83
CA SER A 181 11.16 -26.98 -18.09
C SER A 181 10.12 -27.42 -19.14
N LYS A 182 10.44 -27.25 -20.43
CA LYS A 182 9.58 -27.62 -21.55
C LYS A 182 9.19 -29.09 -21.54
N ASP A 183 10.09 -29.96 -21.11
CA ASP A 183 9.84 -31.40 -20.98
C ASP A 183 9.08 -31.78 -19.70
N GLY A 184 8.84 -30.82 -18.81
CA GLY A 184 8.10 -30.98 -17.56
C GLY A 184 8.84 -31.70 -16.45
N LYS A 185 10.13 -32.03 -16.61
CA LYS A 185 10.89 -32.83 -15.64
C LYS A 185 11.57 -32.02 -14.55
N THR A 186 11.83 -30.73 -14.80
CA THR A 186 12.59 -29.90 -13.87
C THR A 186 11.83 -28.62 -13.58
N LEU A 187 11.65 -28.34 -12.29
CA LEU A 187 11.01 -27.14 -11.79
C LEU A 187 12.06 -26.22 -11.13
N TYR A 188 11.98 -24.93 -11.45
CA TYR A 188 12.86 -23.89 -10.94
C TYR A 188 12.00 -22.93 -10.10
N ALA A 189 12.26 -22.84 -8.80
CA ALA A 189 11.48 -22.03 -7.88
C ALA A 189 12.38 -21.15 -7.03
N VAL A 190 11.97 -19.91 -6.77
CA VAL A 190 12.72 -19.02 -5.87
C VAL A 190 12.27 -19.20 -4.43
N ASP A 191 13.21 -19.12 -3.50
CA ASP A 191 12.96 -19.11 -2.07
C ASP A 191 13.36 -17.74 -1.52
N GLN A 192 12.34 -16.91 -1.22
CA GLN A 192 12.53 -15.53 -0.80
C GLN A 192 13.32 -15.41 0.49
N MET A 193 13.13 -16.35 1.42
CA MET A 193 13.69 -16.22 2.76
C MET A 193 15.13 -16.73 2.84
N ASN A 194 15.49 -17.74 2.04
CA ASN A 194 16.86 -18.28 1.99
C ASN A 194 17.74 -17.69 0.88
N PHE A 195 17.23 -16.73 0.09
CA PHE A 195 17.98 -16.07 -1.00
C PHE A 195 18.59 -17.07 -1.98
N ARG A 196 17.75 -17.96 -2.53
CA ARG A 196 18.18 -19.01 -3.45
C ARG A 196 17.18 -19.32 -4.55
N LEU A 197 17.70 -19.91 -5.61
CA LEU A 197 16.99 -20.65 -6.64
C LEU A 197 17.06 -22.15 -6.32
N ILE A 198 15.92 -22.77 -6.15
CA ILE A 198 15.75 -24.21 -5.97
C ILE A 198 15.47 -24.85 -7.34
N ILE A 199 16.16 -25.95 -7.64
CA ILE A 199 15.95 -26.75 -8.85
C ILE A 199 15.51 -28.13 -8.40
N ALA A 200 14.28 -28.53 -8.74
CA ALA A 200 13.67 -29.77 -8.30
C ALA A 200 13.29 -30.67 -9.47
N ASP A 201 13.40 -31.98 -9.27
CA ASP A 201 12.93 -32.99 -10.22
C ASP A 201 11.47 -33.32 -9.93
N THR A 202 10.61 -33.20 -10.95
CA THR A 202 9.16 -33.35 -10.78
C THR A 202 8.70 -34.80 -10.61
N GLN A 203 9.52 -35.77 -11.05
CA GLN A 203 9.16 -37.19 -10.99
C GLN A 203 9.50 -37.79 -9.63
N THR A 204 10.73 -37.56 -9.17
CA THR A 204 11.26 -38.01 -7.88
C THR A 204 10.85 -37.10 -6.74
N LYS A 205 10.38 -35.87 -7.05
CA LYS A 205 9.92 -34.85 -6.09
C LYS A 205 11.01 -34.45 -5.09
N LYS A 206 12.24 -34.37 -5.58
CA LYS A 206 13.41 -34.00 -4.80
C LYS A 206 14.02 -32.70 -5.30
N VAL A 207 14.45 -31.86 -4.37
CA VAL A 207 15.32 -30.73 -4.67
C VAL A 207 16.69 -31.26 -5.08
N LEU A 208 17.11 -31.01 -6.31
CA LEU A 208 18.40 -31.41 -6.87
C LEU A 208 19.52 -30.41 -6.55
N TYR A 209 19.23 -29.11 -6.67
CA TYR A 209 20.20 -28.05 -6.47
C TYR A 209 19.59 -26.86 -5.71
N SER A 210 20.46 -26.15 -4.98
CA SER A 210 20.18 -24.82 -4.41
C SER A 210 21.30 -23.88 -4.86
N VAL A 211 20.94 -22.86 -5.62
CA VAL A 211 21.87 -21.85 -6.13
C VAL A 211 21.62 -20.54 -5.40
N PRO A 212 22.61 -19.95 -4.70
CA PRO A 212 22.45 -18.64 -4.06
C PRO A 212 22.08 -17.54 -5.07
N THR A 213 21.20 -16.63 -4.67
CA THR A 213 20.74 -15.49 -5.47
C THR A 213 20.97 -14.16 -4.74
N GLY A 214 20.46 -13.07 -5.30
CA GLY A 214 20.31 -11.82 -4.56
C GLY A 214 19.23 -11.92 -3.48
N ARG A 215 18.99 -10.81 -2.78
CA ARG A 215 18.09 -10.73 -1.62
C ARG A 215 16.62 -10.71 -2.03
N TYR A 216 15.79 -11.46 -1.33
CA TYR A 216 14.35 -11.62 -1.59
C TYR A 216 14.07 -11.91 -3.09
N PRO A 217 14.55 -13.05 -3.65
CA PRO A 217 14.29 -13.42 -5.03
C PRO A 217 12.78 -13.55 -5.28
N PHE A 218 12.27 -12.81 -6.26
CA PHE A 218 10.85 -12.55 -6.43
C PHE A 218 10.29 -13.14 -7.72
N GLY A 219 11.02 -13.06 -8.82
CA GLY A 219 10.62 -13.61 -10.12
C GLY A 219 11.70 -14.47 -10.75
N VAL A 220 11.30 -15.46 -11.55
CA VAL A 220 12.24 -16.35 -12.26
C VAL A 220 11.76 -16.69 -13.66
N THR A 221 12.69 -16.78 -14.62
CA THR A 221 12.41 -17.27 -15.98
C THR A 221 13.58 -18.06 -16.55
N LEU A 222 13.31 -18.88 -17.57
CA LEU A 222 14.33 -19.60 -18.32
C LEU A 222 14.61 -18.88 -19.65
N SER A 223 15.84 -18.95 -20.14
CA SER A 223 16.13 -18.64 -21.54
C SER A 223 15.34 -19.58 -22.46
N PRO A 224 14.98 -19.17 -23.70
CA PRO A 224 14.22 -20.04 -24.60
C PRO A 224 14.91 -21.37 -24.92
N ASP A 225 16.24 -21.44 -24.85
CA ASP A 225 17.01 -22.68 -25.02
C ASP A 225 17.23 -23.47 -23.71
N GLU A 226 16.66 -23.00 -22.60
CA GLU A 226 16.77 -23.56 -21.24
C GLU A 226 18.20 -23.72 -20.73
N SER A 227 19.14 -22.98 -21.32
CA SER A 227 20.55 -23.00 -20.91
C SER A 227 20.89 -22.05 -19.78
N LYS A 228 20.00 -21.11 -19.45
CA LYS A 228 20.11 -20.18 -18.33
C LYS A 228 18.77 -20.01 -17.60
N ALA A 229 18.85 -19.74 -16.31
CA ALA A 229 17.77 -19.11 -15.54
C ALA A 229 18.14 -17.67 -15.19
N TYR A 230 17.15 -16.78 -15.16
CA TYR A 230 17.29 -15.40 -14.68
C TYR A 230 16.39 -15.21 -13.47
N VAL A 231 16.96 -14.70 -12.38
CA VAL A 231 16.27 -14.48 -11.10
C VAL A 231 16.29 -12.99 -10.77
N ALA A 232 15.11 -12.39 -10.65
CA ALA A 232 14.93 -11.01 -10.22
C ALA A 232 14.78 -10.96 -8.68
N ASN A 233 15.54 -10.08 -8.03
CA ASN A 233 15.68 -9.99 -6.58
C ASN A 233 15.27 -8.59 -6.15
N VAL A 234 14.18 -8.43 -5.40
CA VAL A 234 13.66 -7.10 -5.02
C VAL A 234 14.40 -6.49 -3.83
N GLY A 235 15.04 -7.32 -3.01
CA GLY A 235 15.52 -6.92 -1.70
C GLY A 235 16.62 -5.89 -1.68
N MET A 236 16.60 -5.01 -0.68
CA MET A 236 17.66 -4.04 -0.47
C MET A 236 18.64 -4.49 0.60
N PHE A 237 18.15 -4.94 1.75
CA PHE A 237 19.01 -5.33 2.87
C PHE A 237 18.74 -6.74 3.39
N GLU A 238 19.72 -7.26 4.13
CA GLU A 238 19.55 -8.39 5.02
C GLU A 238 19.54 -7.84 6.44
N TYR A 239 18.38 -7.84 7.08
CA TYR A 239 18.22 -7.38 8.46
C TYR A 239 18.78 -8.40 9.44
N LYS A 240 19.24 -7.93 10.61
CA LYS A 240 19.90 -8.74 11.62
C LYS A 240 19.32 -8.47 13.00
N LYS A 241 19.18 -9.56 13.77
CA LYS A 241 18.92 -9.49 15.21
C LYS A 241 20.10 -8.83 15.91
N ILE A 242 19.80 -8.10 16.97
CA ILE A 242 20.81 -7.44 17.80
C ILE A 242 21.09 -8.34 19.01
N ASP A 243 22.31 -8.86 19.05
CA ASP A 243 22.77 -9.82 20.06
C ASP A 243 21.76 -10.97 20.30
N HIS A 244 21.53 -11.34 21.56
CA HIS A 244 20.57 -12.36 21.99
C HIS A 244 19.32 -11.74 22.65
N ILE A 245 19.01 -10.48 22.31
CA ILE A 245 17.96 -9.69 22.97
C ILE A 245 16.61 -10.40 22.91
N GLU A 246 16.25 -10.88 21.73
CA GLU A 246 15.00 -11.60 21.50
C GLU A 246 14.98 -12.97 22.20
N SER A 247 15.95 -13.83 21.89
CA SER A 247 15.97 -15.22 22.36
C SER A 247 16.04 -15.34 23.89
N GLU A 248 16.67 -14.37 24.56
CA GLU A 248 16.80 -14.33 26.02
C GLU A 248 15.81 -13.35 26.68
N HIS A 249 14.90 -12.74 25.90
CA HIS A 249 13.94 -11.74 26.38
C HIS A 249 14.60 -10.59 27.20
N LYS A 250 15.79 -10.13 26.78
CA LYS A 250 16.53 -9.01 27.41
C LYS A 250 15.97 -7.64 27.00
N ILE A 251 14.71 -7.41 27.35
CA ILE A 251 13.91 -6.23 27.02
C ILE A 251 14.55 -4.91 27.46
N ASP A 252 15.30 -4.91 28.56
CA ASP A 252 16.05 -3.76 29.07
C ASP A 252 17.14 -3.29 28.09
N LYS A 253 17.68 -4.24 27.29
CA LYS A 253 18.67 -3.98 26.26
C LYS A 253 18.10 -3.71 24.88
N ALA A 254 16.79 -3.90 24.66
CA ALA A 254 16.16 -3.60 23.39
C ALA A 254 16.16 -2.09 23.09
N LEU A 255 16.29 -1.74 21.81
CA LEU A 255 16.35 -0.36 21.35
C LEU A 255 15.02 0.35 21.58
N LYS A 256 15.09 1.52 22.23
CA LYS A 256 13.95 2.43 22.43
C LYS A 256 13.58 3.22 21.17
N PHE A 257 14.52 3.33 20.24
CA PHE A 257 14.38 3.99 18.96
C PHE A 257 15.35 3.35 17.96
N PRO A 258 15.04 3.28 16.65
CA PRO A 258 15.96 2.79 15.63
C PRO A 258 17.37 3.35 15.77
N ALA A 259 18.39 2.51 15.59
CA ALA A 259 19.78 2.85 15.89
C ALA A 259 20.41 3.87 14.92
N PHE A 260 19.88 3.95 13.70
CA PHE A 260 20.43 4.80 12.65
C PHE A 260 19.37 5.26 11.65
N ALA A 261 19.71 6.34 10.96
CA ALA A 261 18.98 6.89 9.83
C ALA A 261 19.30 6.11 8.54
N TYR A 262 18.30 5.94 7.67
CA TYR A 262 18.50 5.41 6.32
C TYR A 262 19.55 6.22 5.56
N GLY A 263 20.47 5.55 4.87
CA GLY A 263 21.56 6.19 4.12
C GLY A 263 22.74 6.72 4.96
N SER A 264 22.66 6.69 6.30
CA SER A 264 23.74 7.18 7.16
C SER A 264 24.97 6.27 7.15
N LYS A 265 26.10 6.77 7.66
CA LYS A 265 27.32 5.98 7.81
C LYS A 265 27.12 4.85 8.83
N GLU A 266 26.43 5.13 9.93
CA GLU A 266 26.09 4.18 10.99
C GLU A 266 25.21 3.05 10.47
N MET A 267 24.27 3.35 9.57
CA MET A 267 23.50 2.30 8.88
C MET A 267 24.41 1.38 8.07
N LYS A 268 25.40 1.92 7.34
CA LYS A 268 26.30 1.12 6.51
C LYS A 268 27.29 0.30 7.33
N ASP A 269 27.95 0.95 8.29
CA ASP A 269 29.11 0.39 9.02
C ASP A 269 28.71 -0.32 10.33
N GLY A 270 27.51 -0.04 10.85
CA GLY A 270 27.08 -0.40 12.20
C GLY A 270 27.44 0.68 13.22
N THR A 271 26.91 0.53 14.43
CA THR A 271 27.13 1.49 15.52
C THR A 271 27.15 0.82 16.89
N VAL A 272 27.49 1.58 17.93
CA VAL A 272 27.43 1.13 19.33
C VAL A 272 26.53 2.07 20.12
N ILE A 273 25.51 1.52 20.78
CA ILE A 273 24.56 2.26 21.62
C ILE A 273 24.58 1.62 23.01
N ASP A 274 24.90 2.38 24.06
CA ASP A 274 24.94 1.89 25.45
C ASP A 274 25.72 0.57 25.63
N SER A 275 26.86 0.45 24.94
CA SER A 275 27.74 -0.74 24.88
C SER A 275 27.21 -1.93 24.07
N MET A 276 26.01 -1.83 23.50
CA MET A 276 25.44 -2.80 22.57
C MET A 276 25.96 -2.55 21.15
N LYS A 277 26.39 -3.60 20.46
CA LYS A 277 26.85 -3.50 19.07
C LYS A 277 25.67 -3.73 18.13
N VAL A 278 25.27 -2.69 17.41
CA VAL A 278 24.23 -2.80 16.39
C VAL A 278 24.90 -3.03 15.04
N PRO A 279 24.62 -4.16 14.35
CA PRO A 279 25.23 -4.45 13.06
C PRO A 279 24.76 -3.48 11.99
N GLY A 280 25.66 -3.10 11.08
CA GLY A 280 25.31 -2.35 9.87
C GLY A 280 24.60 -3.21 8.83
N LEU A 281 23.88 -2.55 7.92
CA LEU A 281 23.18 -3.12 6.78
C LEU A 281 24.03 -3.13 5.50
N GLY A 282 25.11 -2.34 5.47
CA GLY A 282 25.99 -2.18 4.31
C GLY A 282 25.47 -1.17 3.27
N ASP A 283 26.12 -1.15 2.11
CA ASP A 283 25.72 -0.27 1.00
C ASP A 283 24.44 -0.79 0.32
N PRO A 284 23.42 0.05 0.09
CA PRO A 284 22.19 -0.38 -0.60
C PRO A 284 22.43 -0.79 -2.06
N ASN A 285 23.53 -0.37 -2.70
CA ASN A 285 23.81 -0.62 -4.11
C ASN A 285 24.70 -1.85 -4.37
N VAL A 286 24.87 -2.76 -3.39
CA VAL A 286 25.62 -4.01 -3.60
C VAL A 286 24.99 -4.90 -4.68
N PRO A 287 25.77 -5.81 -5.30
CA PRO A 287 25.26 -6.71 -6.35
C PRO A 287 24.07 -7.60 -5.94
N GLU A 288 23.94 -7.90 -4.65
CA GLU A 288 22.86 -8.71 -4.08
C GLU A 288 21.53 -7.95 -3.96
N SER A 289 21.57 -6.62 -3.89
CA SER A 289 20.39 -5.79 -3.72
C SER A 289 19.73 -5.51 -5.07
N PHE A 290 18.40 -5.36 -5.13
CA PHE A 290 17.60 -4.96 -6.31
C PHE A 290 18.30 -5.24 -7.65
N SER A 291 18.38 -6.52 -8.02
CA SER A 291 19.21 -6.99 -9.14
C SER A 291 18.60 -8.19 -9.84
N VAL A 292 19.14 -8.51 -11.02
CA VAL A 292 18.86 -9.76 -11.74
C VAL A 292 20.12 -10.59 -11.83
N TRP A 293 20.03 -11.85 -11.42
CA TRP A 293 21.15 -12.80 -11.47
C TRP A 293 20.90 -13.84 -12.55
N ALA A 294 21.90 -14.07 -13.39
CA ALA A 294 21.87 -15.12 -14.41
C ALA A 294 22.57 -16.38 -13.90
N VAL A 295 21.94 -17.54 -14.07
CA VAL A 295 22.43 -18.85 -13.63
C VAL A 295 22.60 -19.75 -14.85
N SER A 296 23.79 -20.31 -15.07
CA SER A 296 24.01 -21.34 -16.09
C SER A 296 23.32 -22.64 -15.69
N LEU A 297 22.72 -23.32 -16.66
CA LEU A 297 22.08 -24.63 -16.50
C LEU A 297 22.70 -25.70 -17.41
N LYS A 298 23.79 -25.37 -18.13
CA LYS A 298 24.44 -26.30 -19.08
C LYS A 298 25.21 -27.43 -18.39
N ASP A 299 25.64 -27.15 -17.17
CA ASP A 299 26.45 -27.99 -16.30
C ASP A 299 25.89 -27.89 -14.87
N THR A 300 26.71 -28.12 -13.84
CA THR A 300 26.29 -27.88 -12.46
C THR A 300 25.81 -26.43 -12.33
N PRO A 301 24.56 -26.20 -11.90
CA PRO A 301 23.98 -24.86 -11.86
C PRO A 301 24.82 -23.87 -11.04
N HIS A 302 25.16 -22.73 -11.65
CA HIS A 302 25.99 -21.70 -11.01
C HIS A 302 25.72 -20.30 -11.56
N VAL A 303 25.92 -19.28 -10.73
CA VAL A 303 25.73 -17.87 -11.11
C VAL A 303 26.82 -17.45 -12.10
N THR A 304 26.41 -16.80 -13.19
CA THR A 304 27.29 -16.31 -14.26
C THR A 304 27.32 -14.79 -14.37
N ALA A 305 26.25 -14.10 -13.93
CA ALA A 305 26.19 -12.64 -13.91
C ALA A 305 25.30 -12.13 -12.76
N LYS A 306 25.63 -10.92 -12.28
CA LYS A 306 24.85 -10.14 -11.30
C LYS A 306 24.62 -8.75 -11.89
N ILE A 307 23.37 -8.41 -12.19
CA ILE A 307 23.01 -7.29 -13.06
C ILE A 307 22.15 -6.30 -12.27
N LYS A 308 22.63 -5.07 -12.07
CA LYS A 308 21.87 -4.00 -11.39
C LYS A 308 20.91 -3.35 -12.37
N THR A 309 19.60 -3.41 -12.11
CA THR A 309 18.56 -2.87 -12.98
C THR A 309 18.03 -1.53 -12.49
N GLY A 310 17.50 -0.72 -13.41
CA GLY A 310 16.83 0.53 -13.08
C GLY A 310 17.75 1.57 -12.43
N THR A 311 17.19 2.37 -11.54
CA THR A 311 17.87 3.49 -10.89
C THR A 311 18.55 3.04 -9.60
N LEU A 312 19.83 3.39 -9.44
CA LEU A 312 20.56 3.16 -8.19
C LEU A 312 20.15 4.15 -7.09
N VAL A 313 20.18 3.71 -5.83
CA VAL A 313 19.94 4.59 -4.67
C VAL A 313 20.98 5.71 -4.66
N GLY A 314 20.51 6.95 -4.55
CA GLY A 314 21.30 8.18 -4.61
C GLY A 314 21.54 8.73 -6.02
N ALA A 315 21.24 7.98 -7.08
CA ALA A 315 21.36 8.47 -8.46
C ALA A 315 20.35 9.60 -8.71
N LYS A 316 20.74 10.60 -9.51
CA LYS A 316 19.89 11.75 -9.83
C LYS A 316 18.94 11.40 -10.97
N VAL A 317 17.63 11.40 -10.69
CA VAL A 317 16.56 11.32 -11.67
C VAL A 317 15.82 12.64 -11.68
N GLU A 318 15.87 13.36 -12.80
CA GLU A 318 15.26 14.69 -12.94
C GLU A 318 15.69 15.68 -11.82
N GLY A 319 16.94 15.54 -11.35
CA GLY A 319 17.52 16.37 -10.28
C GLY A 319 17.27 15.87 -8.85
N ILE A 320 16.35 14.92 -8.67
CA ILE A 320 15.99 14.32 -7.38
C ILE A 320 16.87 13.07 -7.16
N PRO A 321 17.54 12.94 -6.00
CA PRO A 321 18.25 11.69 -5.68
C PRO A 321 17.23 10.59 -5.40
N ALA A 322 17.38 9.43 -6.05
CA ALA A 322 16.55 8.28 -5.78
C ALA A 322 16.74 7.81 -4.33
N VAL A 323 15.63 7.65 -3.60
CA VAL A 323 15.61 7.16 -2.23
C VAL A 323 15.41 5.64 -2.23
N GLY A 324 14.37 5.16 -2.91
CA GLY A 324 14.12 3.73 -3.09
C GLY A 324 14.99 3.07 -4.15
N GLY A 325 15.22 1.76 -4.00
CA GLY A 325 15.81 0.91 -5.04
C GLY A 325 14.80 0.59 -6.15
N SER A 326 15.28 0.04 -7.26
CA SER A 326 14.45 -0.17 -8.47
C SER A 326 13.35 -1.22 -8.34
N SER A 327 13.48 -2.16 -7.40
CA SER A 327 12.56 -3.29 -7.18
C SER A 327 12.31 -4.15 -8.43
N PRO A 328 13.34 -4.87 -8.96
CA PRO A 328 13.15 -5.77 -10.08
C PRO A 328 12.32 -6.99 -9.67
N ASN A 329 11.16 -7.16 -10.29
CA ASN A 329 10.18 -8.15 -9.88
C ASN A 329 9.95 -9.25 -10.94
N SER A 330 9.22 -9.00 -12.02
CA SER A 330 8.99 -9.99 -13.08
C SER A 330 10.10 -9.95 -14.12
N VAL A 331 10.43 -11.12 -14.66
CA VAL A 331 11.46 -11.29 -15.66
C VAL A 331 10.97 -12.23 -16.77
N VAL A 332 11.23 -11.88 -18.03
CA VAL A 332 10.91 -12.71 -19.20
C VAL A 332 12.05 -12.68 -20.20
N ALA A 333 12.35 -13.81 -20.81
CA ALA A 333 13.46 -13.96 -21.77
C ALA A 333 12.98 -14.20 -23.20
N THR A 334 13.78 -13.72 -24.14
CA THR A 334 13.70 -13.94 -25.59
C THR A 334 15.06 -14.43 -26.08
N ASP A 335 15.20 -14.74 -27.36
CA ASP A 335 16.49 -15.20 -27.91
C ASP A 335 17.57 -14.10 -27.87
N GLN A 336 17.15 -12.83 -27.77
CA GLN A 336 18.04 -11.67 -27.84
C GLN A 336 18.11 -10.90 -26.51
N TYR A 337 16.99 -10.82 -25.81
CA TYR A 337 16.82 -9.93 -24.66
C TYR A 337 16.17 -10.63 -23.47
N VAL A 338 16.53 -10.18 -22.28
CA VAL A 338 15.78 -10.41 -21.05
C VAL A 338 15.18 -9.07 -20.61
N PHE A 339 13.88 -9.07 -20.36
CA PHE A 339 13.13 -7.90 -19.91
C PHE A 339 12.78 -8.02 -18.44
N VAL A 340 12.92 -6.93 -17.70
CA VAL A 340 12.74 -6.88 -16.25
C VAL A 340 11.90 -5.67 -15.90
N SER A 341 10.80 -5.86 -15.17
CA SER A 341 10.00 -4.77 -14.61
C SER A 341 10.62 -4.27 -13.31
N ASN A 342 10.75 -2.96 -13.16
CA ASN A 342 11.25 -2.31 -11.95
C ASN A 342 10.07 -1.63 -11.25
N GLY A 343 9.45 -2.24 -10.24
CA GLY A 343 8.17 -1.75 -9.70
C GLY A 343 8.21 -0.35 -9.08
N ASN A 344 9.40 0.10 -8.63
CA ASN A 344 9.60 1.43 -8.06
C ASN A 344 10.07 2.47 -9.09
N ASN A 345 10.59 2.06 -10.25
CA ASN A 345 10.96 2.96 -11.34
C ASN A 345 10.05 2.66 -12.52
N ASP A 346 9.25 3.61 -13.00
CA ASP A 346 8.31 3.37 -14.12
C ASP A 346 9.01 3.08 -15.46
N ASN A 347 9.69 1.94 -15.56
CA ASN A 347 10.51 1.51 -16.67
C ASN A 347 10.69 -0.03 -16.70
N ILE A 348 11.16 -0.50 -17.85
CA ILE A 348 11.58 -1.89 -18.10
C ILE A 348 13.07 -1.90 -18.45
N SER A 349 13.87 -2.65 -17.70
CA SER A 349 15.27 -2.90 -18.06
C SER A 349 15.37 -3.96 -19.15
N VAL A 350 16.19 -3.69 -20.16
CA VAL A 350 16.49 -4.58 -21.29
C VAL A 350 17.93 -5.05 -21.17
N ILE A 351 18.10 -6.35 -20.95
CA ILE A 351 19.38 -7.02 -20.82
C ILE A 351 19.65 -7.80 -22.11
N ASP A 352 20.85 -7.68 -22.67
CA ASP A 352 21.31 -8.55 -23.76
C ASP A 352 21.53 -9.98 -23.23
N ALA A 353 20.78 -10.96 -23.75
CA ALA A 353 20.78 -12.33 -23.23
C ALA A 353 22.10 -13.08 -23.43
N LYS A 354 22.94 -12.63 -24.38
CA LYS A 354 24.26 -13.23 -24.63
C LYS A 354 25.33 -12.64 -23.72
N ARG A 355 25.28 -11.33 -23.51
CA ARG A 355 26.29 -10.58 -22.75
C ARG A 355 25.95 -10.44 -21.26
N ASP A 356 24.70 -10.66 -20.89
CA ASP A 356 24.17 -10.44 -19.53
C ASP A 356 24.45 -9.01 -19.03
N THR A 357 24.21 -8.02 -19.90
CA THR A 357 24.42 -6.59 -19.61
C THR A 357 23.22 -5.77 -20.06
N ILE A 358 22.91 -4.69 -19.32
CA ILE A 358 21.84 -3.77 -19.68
C ILE A 358 22.24 -2.97 -20.92
N ILE A 359 21.32 -2.91 -21.88
CA ILE A 359 21.48 -2.12 -23.11
C ILE A 359 20.49 -0.97 -23.20
N LYS A 360 19.38 -1.00 -22.44
CA LYS A 360 18.35 0.04 -22.48
C LYS A 360 17.44 -0.02 -21.25
N GLU A 361 16.97 1.15 -20.84
CA GLU A 361 15.80 1.31 -19.97
C GLU A 361 14.64 1.87 -20.82
N ILE A 362 13.50 1.17 -20.86
CA ILE A 362 12.30 1.63 -21.56
C ILE A 362 11.39 2.31 -20.55
N ALA A 363 11.26 3.64 -20.61
CA ALA A 363 10.37 4.37 -19.71
C ALA A 363 8.88 4.16 -20.09
N LEU A 364 8.04 3.94 -19.07
CA LEU A 364 6.59 3.81 -19.19
C LEU A 364 5.96 5.18 -18.88
N LYS A 365 5.66 5.94 -19.94
CA LYS A 365 5.20 7.33 -19.85
C LYS A 365 3.84 7.44 -20.54
N PRO A 366 2.72 7.29 -19.81
CA PRO A 366 1.40 7.11 -20.42
C PRO A 366 0.92 8.37 -21.15
N ALA A 367 1.26 9.56 -20.64
CA ALA A 367 0.99 10.81 -21.35
C ALA A 367 1.99 11.93 -20.98
N ASP A 368 2.07 12.93 -21.86
CA ASP A 368 2.98 14.08 -21.74
C ASP A 368 2.83 14.87 -20.41
N PRO A 369 1.61 15.14 -19.90
CA PRO A 369 1.42 15.80 -18.60
C PRO A 369 1.81 14.94 -17.39
N LEU A 370 1.89 13.62 -17.57
CA LEU A 370 2.13 12.65 -16.50
C LEU A 370 3.57 12.19 -16.41
N LYS A 371 4.39 12.44 -17.44
CA LYS A 371 5.71 11.83 -17.62
C LYS A 371 6.74 12.07 -16.51
N HIS A 372 6.47 13.02 -15.63
CA HIS A 372 7.32 13.41 -14.50
C HIS A 372 6.82 12.82 -13.17
N PHE A 373 5.59 12.33 -13.11
CA PHE A 373 4.99 11.77 -11.92
C PHE A 373 5.11 10.25 -11.94
N ARG A 374 5.71 9.69 -10.89
CA ARG A 374 5.84 8.25 -10.75
C ARG A 374 4.56 7.60 -10.25
N GLY A 375 4.40 6.31 -10.52
CA GLY A 375 3.37 5.46 -9.96
C GLY A 375 2.68 4.54 -10.96
N VAL A 376 3.29 4.26 -12.12
CA VAL A 376 2.77 3.28 -13.10
C VAL A 376 2.85 1.86 -12.52
N ILE A 377 3.89 1.58 -11.72
CA ILE A 377 4.10 0.32 -10.98
C ILE A 377 4.10 -0.87 -11.95
N PRO A 378 5.13 -1.03 -12.79
CA PRO A 378 5.24 -2.19 -13.67
C PRO A 378 5.44 -3.46 -12.85
N PHE A 379 4.57 -4.45 -13.07
CA PHE A 379 4.55 -5.68 -12.29
C PHE A 379 4.71 -6.93 -13.16
N GLY A 380 3.63 -7.50 -13.71
CA GLY A 380 3.70 -8.67 -14.59
C GLY A 380 4.28 -8.36 -15.97
N LEU A 381 4.94 -9.34 -16.58
CA LEU A 381 5.44 -9.28 -17.97
C LEU A 381 5.01 -10.51 -18.77
N ALA A 382 4.72 -10.33 -20.05
CA ALA A 382 4.52 -11.44 -21.00
C ALA A 382 5.07 -11.10 -22.39
N VAL A 383 5.75 -12.04 -23.02
CA VAL A 383 6.22 -11.91 -24.42
C VAL A 383 5.28 -12.66 -25.35
N SER A 384 4.94 -12.06 -26.49
CA SER A 384 4.21 -12.74 -27.56
C SER A 384 5.00 -13.95 -28.09
N PRO A 385 4.36 -15.07 -28.50
CA PRO A 385 5.07 -16.25 -29.00
C PRO A 385 6.06 -15.99 -30.15
N ASN A 386 5.78 -14.98 -30.99
CA ASN A 386 6.66 -14.56 -32.10
C ASN A 386 7.81 -13.62 -31.68
N GLN A 387 7.96 -13.32 -30.39
CA GLN A 387 8.95 -12.42 -29.79
C GLN A 387 8.97 -10.99 -30.37
N LYS A 388 7.83 -10.49 -30.88
CA LYS A 388 7.73 -9.12 -31.44
C LYS A 388 7.09 -8.11 -30.50
N ARG A 389 6.31 -8.56 -29.51
CA ARG A 389 5.62 -7.72 -28.53
C ARG A 389 5.96 -8.16 -27.11
N LEU A 390 6.17 -7.18 -26.25
CA LEU A 390 6.20 -7.33 -24.79
C LEU A 390 4.97 -6.63 -24.22
N TYR A 391 4.28 -7.29 -23.31
CA TYR A 391 3.14 -6.75 -22.58
C TYR A 391 3.54 -6.57 -21.12
N VAL A 392 3.11 -5.46 -20.52
CA VAL A 392 3.45 -5.05 -19.15
C VAL A 392 2.17 -4.80 -18.38
N ALA A 393 1.98 -5.43 -17.22
CA ALA A 393 0.94 -5.01 -16.30
C ALA A 393 1.39 -3.71 -15.61
N GLU A 394 0.60 -2.65 -15.77
CA GLU A 394 0.85 -1.33 -15.23
C GLU A 394 -0.15 -1.09 -14.08
N SER A 395 0.17 -1.66 -12.91
CA SER A 395 -0.75 -1.79 -11.78
C SER A 395 -1.33 -0.45 -11.35
N GLY A 396 -0.49 0.57 -11.30
CA GLY A 396 -0.84 1.88 -10.78
C GLY A 396 -1.56 2.78 -11.77
N ILE A 397 -1.86 2.33 -13.00
CA ILE A 397 -2.78 3.01 -13.93
C ILE A 397 -3.84 2.08 -14.52
N ASN A 398 -4.03 0.90 -13.93
CA ASN A 398 -5.06 -0.08 -14.31
C ASN A 398 -5.03 -0.46 -15.80
N ALA A 399 -3.82 -0.66 -16.33
CA ALA A 399 -3.62 -0.88 -17.75
C ALA A 399 -2.62 -2.01 -18.07
N VAL A 400 -2.62 -2.41 -19.34
CA VAL A 400 -1.52 -3.16 -19.95
C VAL A 400 -0.77 -2.27 -20.93
N GLY A 401 0.51 -2.04 -20.68
CA GLY A 401 1.42 -1.39 -21.63
C GLY A 401 1.87 -2.37 -22.72
N VAL A 402 1.90 -1.90 -23.97
CA VAL A 402 2.34 -2.69 -25.13
C VAL A 402 3.65 -2.13 -25.67
N ILE A 403 4.68 -2.95 -25.74
CA ILE A 403 6.02 -2.58 -26.23
C ILE A 403 6.36 -3.36 -27.48
N ASP A 404 6.81 -2.66 -28.53
CA ASP A 404 7.43 -3.25 -29.71
C ASP A 404 8.87 -3.67 -29.39
N ILE A 405 9.17 -4.96 -29.47
CA ILE A 405 10.50 -5.50 -29.15
C ILE A 405 11.57 -5.03 -30.15
N PRO A 406 11.36 -5.08 -31.49
CA PRO A 406 12.37 -4.63 -32.45
C PRO A 406 12.84 -3.19 -32.26
N SER A 407 11.93 -2.26 -31.97
CA SER A 407 12.26 -0.84 -31.74
C SER A 407 12.49 -0.48 -30.26
N LEU A 408 12.10 -1.38 -29.34
CA LEU A 408 12.08 -1.17 -27.89
C LEU A 408 11.31 0.11 -27.51
N LYS A 409 10.11 0.29 -28.08
CA LYS A 409 9.24 1.45 -27.85
C LYS A 409 7.88 1.03 -27.33
N VAL A 410 7.33 1.82 -26.41
CA VAL A 410 5.93 1.71 -26.00
C VAL A 410 5.04 2.17 -27.16
N LEU A 411 4.05 1.35 -27.50
CA LEU A 411 3.07 1.58 -28.57
C LEU A 411 1.76 2.17 -28.04
N GLY A 412 1.38 1.81 -26.82
CA GLY A 412 0.13 2.26 -26.20
C GLY A 412 -0.25 1.40 -25.00
N HIS A 413 -1.46 1.66 -24.49
CA HIS A 413 -1.97 1.10 -23.23
C HIS A 413 -3.40 0.57 -23.43
N ILE A 414 -3.74 -0.52 -22.74
CA ILE A 414 -5.05 -1.18 -22.80
C ILE A 414 -5.70 -1.15 -21.41
N PRO A 415 -6.94 -0.64 -21.23
CA PRO A 415 -7.57 -0.58 -19.92
C PRO A 415 -8.01 -1.97 -19.44
N VAL A 416 -7.74 -2.29 -18.17
CA VAL A 416 -8.11 -3.56 -17.52
C VAL A 416 -8.74 -3.31 -16.14
N GLY A 417 -8.87 -4.37 -15.32
CA GLY A 417 -9.39 -4.24 -13.95
C GLY A 417 -8.39 -3.54 -13.02
N TRP A 418 -8.80 -3.29 -11.79
CA TRP A 418 -7.97 -2.64 -10.79
C TRP A 418 -6.76 -3.51 -10.41
N PHE A 419 -5.57 -2.91 -10.49
CA PHE A 419 -4.29 -3.48 -10.10
C PHE A 419 -3.95 -4.77 -10.87
N PRO A 420 -3.71 -4.70 -12.20
CA PRO A 420 -3.22 -5.85 -12.96
C PRO A 420 -1.88 -6.37 -12.39
N SER A 421 -1.81 -7.66 -12.07
CA SER A 421 -0.67 -8.26 -11.35
C SER A 421 0.20 -9.14 -12.26
N LYS A 422 -0.43 -10.02 -13.04
CA LYS A 422 0.22 -10.97 -13.96
C LYS A 422 -0.57 -11.08 -15.24
N LEU A 423 0.13 -11.40 -16.32
CA LEU A 423 -0.47 -11.60 -17.64
C LEU A 423 0.22 -12.71 -18.42
N LYS A 424 -0.49 -13.30 -19.37
CA LYS A 424 0.02 -14.32 -20.30
C LYS A 424 -0.60 -14.12 -21.68
N VAL A 425 0.17 -14.46 -22.72
CA VAL A 425 -0.31 -14.50 -24.11
C VAL A 425 -0.61 -15.94 -24.47
N THR A 426 -1.72 -16.17 -25.19
CA THR A 426 -2.06 -17.53 -25.66
C THR A 426 -1.00 -18.06 -26.64
N PRO A 427 -0.79 -19.38 -26.74
CA PRO A 427 0.22 -19.98 -27.62
C PRO A 427 0.07 -19.60 -29.10
N ASP A 428 -1.16 -19.36 -29.55
CA ASP A 428 -1.45 -18.90 -30.92
C ASP A 428 -1.19 -17.40 -31.15
N GLY A 429 -0.84 -16.65 -30.09
CA GLY A 429 -0.51 -15.24 -30.13
C GLY A 429 -1.72 -14.31 -30.36
N LYS A 430 -2.95 -14.78 -30.18
CA LYS A 430 -4.16 -13.99 -30.49
C LYS A 430 -4.81 -13.33 -29.29
N LYS A 431 -4.67 -13.89 -28.09
CA LYS A 431 -5.35 -13.39 -26.89
C LYS A 431 -4.37 -13.07 -25.78
N LEU A 432 -4.76 -12.08 -24.98
CA LEU A 432 -4.09 -11.70 -23.75
C LEU A 432 -4.99 -12.03 -22.56
N ILE A 433 -4.40 -12.65 -21.53
CA ILE A 433 -5.04 -13.03 -20.27
C ILE A 433 -4.37 -12.23 -19.17
N VAL A 434 -5.15 -11.50 -18.37
CA VAL A 434 -4.65 -10.57 -17.34
C VAL A 434 -5.34 -10.85 -16.02
N ALA A 435 -4.58 -11.19 -14.98
CA ALA A 435 -5.07 -11.24 -13.62
C ALA A 435 -5.02 -9.83 -13.03
N ASN A 436 -6.14 -9.38 -12.45
CA ASN A 436 -6.27 -8.10 -11.76
C ASN A 436 -6.52 -8.39 -10.28
N ALA A 437 -5.58 -7.96 -9.42
CA ALA A 437 -5.55 -8.32 -8.01
C ALA A 437 -6.75 -7.78 -7.23
N LYS A 438 -7.16 -6.54 -7.54
CA LYS A 438 -8.24 -5.81 -6.85
C LYS A 438 -9.55 -5.77 -7.65
N GLY A 439 -9.54 -6.24 -8.90
CA GLY A 439 -10.74 -6.45 -9.71
C GLY A 439 -11.56 -5.18 -9.92
N TYR A 440 -12.73 -5.09 -9.27
CA TYR A 440 -13.59 -3.91 -9.29
C TYR A 440 -13.63 -3.15 -7.95
N GLY A 441 -12.88 -3.61 -6.94
CA GLY A 441 -12.93 -3.11 -5.56
C GLY A 441 -13.83 -3.95 -4.64
N ALA A 442 -13.98 -3.50 -3.40
CA ALA A 442 -14.77 -4.18 -2.37
C ALA A 442 -16.27 -3.84 -2.47
N GLY A 443 -16.62 -2.58 -2.72
CA GLY A 443 -18.01 -2.13 -2.63
C GLY A 443 -18.49 -2.04 -1.17
N PRO A 444 -19.81 -1.89 -0.94
CA PRO A 444 -20.35 -1.74 0.41
C PRO A 444 -20.18 -3.03 1.22
N ASN A 445 -19.98 -2.88 2.54
CA ASN A 445 -19.84 -3.99 3.48
C ASN A 445 -20.79 -3.89 4.69
N GLY A 446 -21.77 -3.00 4.65
CA GLY A 446 -22.84 -2.89 5.63
C GLY A 446 -23.96 -1.97 5.14
N GLY A 447 -24.96 -1.73 5.99
CA GLY A 447 -26.04 -0.78 5.72
C GLY A 447 -27.35 -1.45 5.27
N ARG A 448 -28.42 -0.65 5.17
CA ARG A 448 -29.80 -1.15 4.95
C ARG A 448 -29.99 -2.01 3.71
N ASP A 449 -29.24 -1.71 2.65
CA ASP A 449 -29.36 -2.38 1.34
C ASP A 449 -28.29 -3.47 1.15
N PHE A 450 -27.34 -3.60 2.07
CA PHE A 450 -26.29 -4.60 2.01
C PHE A 450 -26.84 -5.99 2.35
N LYS A 451 -26.39 -6.99 1.60
CA LYS A 451 -26.73 -8.39 1.82
C LYS A 451 -25.44 -9.15 2.07
N GLU A 452 -25.25 -9.53 3.33
CA GLU A 452 -24.09 -10.28 3.78
C GLU A 452 -23.95 -11.59 2.98
N GLY A 453 -22.82 -11.72 2.29
CA GLY A 453 -22.41 -12.93 1.59
C GLY A 453 -21.69 -13.92 2.51
N PRO A 454 -21.35 -15.12 2.02
CA PRO A 454 -20.58 -16.09 2.81
C PRO A 454 -19.18 -15.59 3.21
N GLU A 455 -18.66 -14.55 2.56
CA GLU A 455 -17.40 -13.87 2.91
C GLU A 455 -17.46 -13.02 4.19
N GLY A 456 -18.66 -12.71 4.70
CA GLY A 456 -18.86 -11.76 5.79
C GLY A 456 -18.68 -10.31 5.33
N THR A 457 -18.20 -9.46 6.24
CA THR A 457 -18.12 -7.99 6.06
C THR A 457 -16.70 -7.43 6.08
N TYR A 458 -15.69 -8.25 6.39
CA TYR A 458 -14.31 -7.77 6.45
C TYR A 458 -13.78 -7.40 5.06
N ILE A 459 -13.30 -6.17 4.92
CA ILE A 459 -12.82 -5.61 3.65
C ILE A 459 -11.82 -6.51 2.94
N GLY A 460 -10.89 -7.13 3.70
CA GLY A 460 -9.87 -8.03 3.19
C GLY A 460 -10.40 -9.29 2.49
N ASN A 461 -11.65 -9.68 2.76
CA ASN A 461 -12.31 -10.85 2.16
C ASN A 461 -13.23 -10.47 0.98
N LEU A 462 -13.64 -9.20 0.92
CA LEU A 462 -14.65 -8.70 -0.02
C LEU A 462 -14.06 -8.29 -1.37
N MET A 463 -12.83 -7.79 -1.39
CA MET A 463 -12.19 -7.35 -2.63
C MET A 463 -11.81 -8.54 -3.53
N LYS A 464 -12.68 -8.87 -4.48
CA LYS A 464 -12.47 -9.99 -5.41
C LYS A 464 -11.47 -9.63 -6.51
N GLY A 465 -10.65 -10.61 -6.86
CA GLY A 465 -9.82 -10.54 -8.05
C GLY A 465 -10.63 -10.79 -9.32
N THR A 466 -10.04 -10.48 -10.47
CA THR A 466 -10.62 -10.85 -11.78
C THR A 466 -9.56 -11.35 -12.76
N VAL A 467 -10.00 -12.09 -13.78
CA VAL A 467 -9.21 -12.43 -14.96
C VAL A 467 -9.88 -11.80 -16.19
N THR A 468 -9.18 -10.89 -16.85
CA THR A 468 -9.62 -10.30 -18.13
C THR A 468 -9.00 -11.07 -19.29
N VAL A 469 -9.85 -11.44 -20.26
CA VAL A 469 -9.49 -12.15 -21.49
C VAL A 469 -9.89 -11.29 -22.68
N MET A 470 -8.90 -10.90 -23.49
CA MET A 470 -9.11 -9.99 -24.62
C MET A 470 -8.42 -10.52 -25.87
N ASP A 471 -8.97 -10.17 -27.04
CA ASP A 471 -8.19 -10.24 -28.28
C ASP A 471 -7.09 -9.19 -28.23
N ILE A 472 -5.90 -9.52 -28.74
CA ILE A 472 -4.81 -8.56 -28.83
C ILE A 472 -5.20 -7.50 -29.87
N PRO A 473 -5.29 -6.21 -29.48
CA PRO A 473 -5.69 -5.14 -30.39
C PRO A 473 -4.60 -4.86 -31.42
N ASP A 474 -5.01 -4.40 -32.59
CA ASP A 474 -4.09 -3.89 -33.60
C ASP A 474 -3.51 -2.52 -33.18
N ASP A 475 -2.37 -2.15 -33.76
CA ASP A 475 -1.65 -0.91 -33.42
C ASP A 475 -2.50 0.38 -33.57
N TRP A 476 -3.51 0.39 -34.46
CA TRP A 476 -4.39 1.54 -34.64
C TRP A 476 -5.43 1.69 -33.52
N GLU A 477 -5.90 0.58 -32.95
CA GLU A 477 -6.86 0.56 -31.85
C GLU A 477 -6.20 0.99 -30.52
N LEU A 478 -4.90 0.68 -30.36
CA LEU A 478 -4.10 1.08 -29.20
C LEU A 478 -4.14 2.58 -28.92
N THR A 479 -4.27 3.44 -29.94
CA THR A 479 -4.36 4.89 -29.71
C THR A 479 -5.63 5.24 -28.93
N SER A 480 -6.79 4.73 -29.37
CA SER A 480 -8.07 4.98 -28.68
C SER A 480 -8.12 4.33 -27.29
N LEU A 481 -7.52 3.14 -27.13
CA LEU A 481 -7.44 2.48 -25.84
C LEU A 481 -6.52 3.23 -24.87
N THR A 482 -5.42 3.80 -25.37
CA THR A 482 -4.53 4.66 -24.60
C THR A 482 -5.27 5.89 -24.10
N ASP A 483 -6.00 6.59 -24.97
CA ASP A 483 -6.82 7.73 -24.57
C ASP A 483 -7.81 7.33 -23.47
N LYS A 484 -8.45 6.16 -23.58
CA LYS A 484 -9.36 5.64 -22.55
C LYS A 484 -8.65 5.38 -21.22
N VAL A 485 -7.43 4.82 -21.23
CA VAL A 485 -6.61 4.67 -20.02
C VAL A 485 -6.34 6.02 -19.36
N ILE A 486 -5.98 7.05 -20.13
CA ILE A 486 -5.74 8.39 -19.59
C ILE A 486 -7.00 8.97 -18.96
N HIS A 487 -8.15 8.91 -19.65
CA HIS A 487 -9.43 9.41 -19.13
C HIS A 487 -9.89 8.65 -17.87
N ASN A 488 -9.64 7.35 -17.80
CA ASN A 488 -9.96 6.54 -16.64
C ASN A 488 -9.17 6.94 -15.39
N ASN A 489 -7.94 7.44 -15.56
CA ASN A 489 -7.06 7.75 -14.43
C ASN A 489 -7.04 9.25 -14.08
N PHE A 490 -7.23 10.13 -15.07
CA PHE A 490 -7.03 11.57 -14.90
C PHE A 490 -8.05 12.39 -15.69
N LYS A 491 -8.61 13.41 -15.04
CA LYS A 491 -9.23 14.54 -15.70
C LYS A 491 -8.18 15.63 -15.89
N ILE A 492 -7.91 16.01 -17.13
CA ILE A 492 -6.93 17.04 -17.49
C ILE A 492 -7.69 18.34 -17.83
N GLN A 493 -7.40 19.42 -17.11
CA GLN A 493 -8.08 20.70 -17.29
C GLN A 493 -7.06 21.83 -17.46
N ALA A 494 -7.36 22.81 -18.32
CA ALA A 494 -6.59 24.04 -18.41
C ALA A 494 -6.62 24.81 -17.08
N VAL A 495 -5.49 25.38 -16.66
CA VAL A 495 -5.39 26.20 -15.44
C VAL A 495 -6.41 27.35 -15.45
N THR A 496 -6.65 27.97 -16.60
CA THR A 496 -7.61 29.07 -16.77
C THR A 496 -9.03 28.67 -16.39
N ASP A 497 -9.44 27.46 -16.74
CA ASP A 497 -10.76 26.93 -16.39
C ASP A 497 -10.82 26.46 -14.94
N ALA A 498 -9.77 25.81 -14.44
CA ALA A 498 -9.70 25.32 -13.07
C ALA A 498 -9.62 26.45 -12.02
N MET A 499 -9.15 27.65 -12.41
CA MET A 499 -9.08 28.82 -11.53
C MET A 499 -10.43 29.50 -11.27
N LYS A 500 -11.45 29.28 -12.11
CA LYS A 500 -12.74 29.98 -12.03
C LYS A 500 -13.40 29.74 -10.67
N GLY A 501 -13.59 30.82 -9.89
CA GLY A 501 -14.22 30.75 -8.57
C GLY A 501 -13.28 30.33 -7.43
N ARG A 502 -11.97 30.20 -7.70
CA ARG A 502 -10.92 29.86 -6.71
C ARG A 502 -9.93 31.00 -6.46
N GLU A 503 -10.15 32.17 -7.05
CA GLU A 503 -9.19 33.28 -7.07
C GLU A 503 -8.75 33.68 -5.65
N ASN A 504 -9.69 33.75 -4.71
CA ASN A 504 -9.43 34.10 -3.31
C ASN A 504 -9.27 32.89 -2.38
N ASN A 505 -9.46 31.67 -2.86
CA ASN A 505 -9.42 30.47 -2.01
C ASN A 505 -8.05 30.36 -1.30
N PRO A 506 -7.98 30.09 0.02
CA PRO A 506 -6.71 30.00 0.75
C PRO A 506 -5.85 28.81 0.30
N ILE A 507 -6.43 27.82 -0.38
CA ILE A 507 -5.71 26.70 -1.00
C ILE A 507 -5.36 27.10 -2.45
N PRO A 508 -4.07 27.32 -2.76
CA PRO A 508 -3.63 27.59 -4.13
C PRO A 508 -4.03 26.45 -5.06
N LEU A 509 -4.23 26.73 -6.35
CA LEU A 509 -4.61 25.69 -7.31
C LEU A 509 -3.48 24.66 -7.54
N TYR A 510 -2.24 25.14 -7.51
CA TYR A 510 -1.03 24.33 -7.58
C TYR A 510 0.10 24.99 -6.77
N GLY A 511 1.13 24.22 -6.41
CA GLY A 511 2.29 24.73 -5.67
C GLY A 511 2.96 25.93 -6.35
N GLY A 512 3.07 27.04 -5.63
CA GLY A 512 3.68 28.28 -6.13
C GLY A 512 2.74 29.19 -6.92
N GLN A 513 1.45 28.87 -7.05
CA GLN A 513 0.47 29.75 -7.70
C GLN A 513 0.27 31.08 -6.93
N LYS A 514 0.17 31.00 -5.61
CA LYS A 514 0.19 32.12 -4.67
C LYS A 514 0.61 31.62 -3.28
N GLU A 515 0.93 32.55 -2.39
CA GLU A 515 1.12 32.19 -0.98
C GLU A 515 -0.23 31.92 -0.30
N SER A 516 -0.31 30.81 0.43
CA SER A 516 -1.44 30.50 1.30
C SER A 516 -1.35 31.31 2.60
N PRO A 517 -2.48 31.77 3.18
CA PRO A 517 -2.48 32.29 4.55
C PRO A 517 -2.25 31.18 5.60
N ILE A 518 -2.37 29.91 5.22
CA ILE A 518 -2.05 28.77 6.07
C ILE A 518 -0.54 28.52 5.99
N ARG A 519 0.11 28.46 7.16
CA ARG A 519 1.57 28.29 7.32
C ARG A 519 1.94 27.05 8.13
N HIS A 520 1.00 26.55 8.94
CA HIS A 520 1.17 25.36 9.76
C HIS A 520 0.09 24.33 9.43
N ILE A 521 0.52 23.11 9.11
CA ILE A 521 -0.33 21.95 8.91
C ILE A 521 -0.10 21.00 10.08
N VAL A 522 -1.17 20.59 10.75
CA VAL A 522 -1.12 19.50 11.73
C VAL A 522 -1.89 18.33 11.13
N PHE A 523 -1.20 17.25 10.82
CA PHE A 523 -1.79 16.06 10.25
C PHE A 523 -1.92 14.98 11.33
N ILE A 524 -3.16 14.62 11.64
CA ILE A 524 -3.47 13.66 12.69
C ILE A 524 -3.97 12.38 12.04
N SER A 525 -3.26 11.28 12.30
CA SER A 525 -3.77 9.94 11.98
C SER A 525 -4.46 9.35 13.18
N LYS A 526 -5.56 8.69 12.88
CA LYS A 526 -6.28 7.76 13.73
C LYS A 526 -6.26 6.36 13.11
N GLU A 527 -7.04 5.41 13.61
CA GLU A 527 -7.01 4.01 13.19
C GLU A 527 -8.40 3.42 12.83
N ASN A 528 -8.45 2.75 11.66
CA ASN A 528 -9.37 1.64 11.37
C ASN A 528 -10.89 1.90 11.35
N ARG A 529 -11.37 3.13 11.08
CA ARG A 529 -12.82 3.45 11.12
C ARG A 529 -13.42 3.81 9.76
N THR A 530 -14.67 3.37 9.58
CA THR A 530 -15.50 3.75 8.43
C THR A 530 -16.31 5.00 8.71
N TYR A 531 -16.70 5.69 7.64
CA TYR A 531 -17.50 6.91 7.75
C TYR A 531 -18.83 6.64 8.47
N ASP A 532 -19.58 5.60 8.11
CA ASP A 532 -20.92 5.41 8.70
C ASP A 532 -20.89 5.03 10.17
N GLU A 533 -19.88 4.30 10.63
CA GLU A 533 -19.73 3.98 12.07
C GLU A 533 -19.66 5.24 12.93
N ILE A 534 -19.07 6.30 12.40
CA ILE A 534 -18.83 7.57 13.08
C ILE A 534 -19.93 8.59 12.70
N PHE A 535 -20.09 8.91 11.43
CA PHE A 535 -20.93 10.01 10.94
C PHE A 535 -22.25 9.58 10.32
N GLY A 536 -22.61 8.28 10.33
CA GLY A 536 -23.85 7.77 9.75
C GLY A 536 -25.13 8.44 10.26
N GLN A 537 -25.11 9.05 11.45
CA GLN A 537 -26.26 9.77 12.04
C GLN A 537 -26.39 11.25 11.60
N LEU A 538 -25.41 11.82 10.89
CA LEU A 538 -25.45 13.22 10.47
C LEU A 538 -26.44 13.42 9.30
N LYS A 539 -27.46 14.26 9.50
CA LYS A 539 -28.61 14.39 8.57
C LYS A 539 -28.31 15.11 7.25
N ASN A 540 -27.24 15.89 7.18
CA ASN A 540 -26.89 16.75 6.04
C ASN A 540 -25.76 16.16 5.18
N ALA A 541 -25.48 14.87 5.35
CA ALA A 541 -24.43 14.14 4.66
C ALA A 541 -24.95 12.76 4.24
N ASN A 542 -24.23 12.08 3.34
CA ASN A 542 -24.59 10.75 2.90
C ASN A 542 -24.20 9.69 3.94
N GLY A 543 -24.99 9.52 4.99
CA GLY A 543 -24.74 8.54 6.05
C GLY A 543 -25.90 7.56 6.25
N ASP A 544 -25.59 6.31 6.66
CA ASP A 544 -26.60 5.34 7.09
C ASP A 544 -26.60 5.17 8.62
N PRO A 545 -27.62 5.71 9.32
CA PRO A 545 -27.67 5.66 10.78
C PRO A 545 -27.89 4.25 11.34
N THR A 546 -28.30 3.25 10.54
CA THR A 546 -28.47 1.88 11.07
C THR A 546 -27.14 1.21 11.38
N ILE A 547 -26.07 1.65 10.73
CA ILE A 547 -24.72 1.12 10.93
C ILE A 547 -23.80 2.07 11.71
N ALA A 548 -24.30 3.22 12.17
CA ALA A 548 -23.60 4.04 13.16
C ALA A 548 -23.38 3.31 14.51
N ARG A 549 -22.13 3.27 14.97
CA ARG A 549 -21.72 2.56 16.19
C ARG A 549 -21.44 3.51 17.35
N TYR A 550 -20.72 4.60 17.09
CA TYR A 550 -20.16 5.47 18.13
C TYR A 550 -20.87 6.83 18.28
N GLY A 551 -21.92 7.06 17.49
CA GLY A 551 -22.65 8.33 17.47
C GLY A 551 -23.29 8.77 18.79
N SER A 552 -24.34 9.56 18.66
CA SER A 552 -25.21 9.95 19.77
C SER A 552 -26.35 8.96 19.96
N ASP A 553 -26.86 8.89 21.19
CA ASP A 553 -28.00 8.06 21.58
C ASP A 553 -27.81 6.56 21.27
N VAL A 554 -26.60 6.06 21.53
CA VAL A 554 -26.27 4.64 21.33
C VAL A 554 -26.37 3.86 22.64
N ARG A 555 -26.57 2.54 22.53
CA ARG A 555 -26.54 1.60 23.67
C ARG A 555 -25.62 0.42 23.41
N PHE A 556 -24.91 -0.02 24.45
CA PHE A 556 -23.98 -1.14 24.42
C PHE A 556 -23.78 -1.73 25.82
N THR A 557 -23.29 -2.97 25.86
CA THR A 557 -23.04 -3.77 27.05
C THR A 557 -21.63 -4.35 26.95
N ASN A 558 -20.92 -4.47 28.06
CA ASN A 558 -19.61 -5.10 28.06
C ASN A 558 -19.72 -6.61 27.81
N HIS A 559 -18.61 -7.25 27.44
CA HIS A 559 -18.56 -8.66 27.05
C HIS A 559 -19.08 -9.60 28.14
N GLU A 560 -18.82 -9.30 29.41
CA GLU A 560 -19.30 -10.10 30.55
C GLU A 560 -20.78 -9.87 30.90
N GLY A 561 -21.45 -8.91 30.27
CA GLY A 561 -22.85 -8.56 30.57
C GLY A 561 -23.05 -7.88 31.94
N THR A 562 -21.97 -7.46 32.59
CA THR A 562 -21.97 -6.90 33.95
C THR A 562 -22.20 -5.39 33.99
N MET A 563 -21.95 -4.69 32.88
CA MET A 563 -22.12 -3.24 32.74
C MET A 563 -22.88 -2.91 31.46
N LYS A 564 -23.81 -1.96 31.53
CA LYS A 564 -24.62 -1.48 30.40
C LYS A 564 -24.67 0.04 30.39
N VAL A 565 -24.56 0.66 29.22
CA VAL A 565 -24.79 2.10 29.02
C VAL A 565 -25.89 2.30 27.99
N GLU A 566 -26.83 3.19 28.33
CA GLU A 566 -27.93 3.61 27.46
C GLU A 566 -27.91 5.13 27.28
N HIS A 567 -28.42 5.58 26.12
CA HIS A 567 -28.47 6.99 25.72
C HIS A 567 -27.09 7.66 25.80
N ALA A 568 -26.07 6.96 25.31
CA ALA A 568 -24.69 7.41 25.32
C ALA A 568 -24.37 8.31 24.12
N THR A 569 -23.45 9.25 24.28
CA THR A 569 -22.74 9.89 23.16
C THR A 569 -21.27 9.53 23.29
N VAL A 570 -20.76 8.64 22.43
CA VAL A 570 -19.39 8.09 22.62
C VAL A 570 -18.34 9.11 22.19
N MET A 571 -18.59 9.85 21.10
CA MET A 571 -17.62 10.76 20.49
C MET A 571 -18.14 12.21 20.34
N PRO A 572 -18.41 12.92 21.46
CA PRO A 572 -18.96 14.27 21.40
C PRO A 572 -18.06 15.29 20.68
N ASN A 573 -16.72 15.16 20.73
CA ASN A 573 -15.81 16.08 20.05
C ASN A 573 -15.83 15.88 18.53
N HIS A 574 -15.80 14.64 18.03
CA HIS A 574 -15.92 14.36 16.60
C HIS A 574 -17.21 14.95 16.02
N LEU A 575 -18.34 14.74 16.69
CA LEU A 575 -19.63 15.29 16.29
C LEU A 575 -19.65 16.83 16.35
N ARG A 576 -19.04 17.44 17.37
CA ARG A 576 -18.97 18.91 17.49
C ARG A 576 -18.09 19.51 16.40
N LEU A 577 -16.90 18.94 16.17
CA LEU A 577 -15.96 19.39 15.16
C LEU A 577 -16.54 19.25 13.75
N ALA A 578 -17.17 18.12 13.41
CA ALA A 578 -17.85 17.92 12.12
C ALA A 578 -19.00 18.91 11.91
N ARG A 579 -19.75 19.26 12.97
CA ARG A 579 -20.79 20.29 12.90
C ARG A 579 -20.22 21.70 12.79
N GLN A 580 -19.10 21.98 13.43
CA GLN A 580 -18.51 23.32 13.49
C GLN A 580 -17.70 23.64 12.23
N PHE A 581 -16.88 22.71 11.75
CA PHE A 581 -15.94 22.91 10.65
C PHE A 581 -16.36 22.12 9.39
N GLY A 582 -15.39 21.78 8.53
CA GLY A 582 -15.61 20.99 7.32
C GLY A 582 -15.27 19.52 7.55
N PHE A 583 -16.10 18.62 7.01
CA PHE A 583 -15.78 17.19 6.91
C PHE A 583 -16.25 16.64 5.56
N GLY A 584 -15.66 15.52 5.12
CA GLY A 584 -16.02 14.86 3.86
C GLY A 584 -16.96 13.69 4.06
N ASP A 585 -17.99 13.55 3.23
CA ASP A 585 -18.84 12.35 3.18
C ASP A 585 -18.53 11.41 2.01
N ASN A 586 -17.59 11.82 1.16
CA ASN A 586 -17.13 11.12 -0.03
C ASN A 586 -15.58 11.00 -0.04
N PHE A 587 -14.98 10.73 1.13
CA PHE A 587 -13.56 10.46 1.30
C PHE A 587 -13.32 8.96 1.52
N TYR A 588 -12.31 8.42 0.84
CA TYR A 588 -11.93 7.02 0.95
C TYR A 588 -10.44 6.89 1.26
N VAL A 589 -10.10 5.91 2.09
CA VAL A 589 -8.71 5.47 2.22
C VAL A 589 -8.33 4.62 1.00
N ASP A 590 -7.10 4.76 0.52
CA ASP A 590 -6.57 3.94 -0.57
C ASP A 590 -6.08 2.55 -0.09
N SER A 591 -6.14 2.29 1.21
CA SER A 591 -5.61 1.12 1.91
C SER A 591 -6.66 0.04 2.18
N ASP A 592 -6.21 -1.22 2.14
CA ASP A 592 -7.03 -2.37 2.54
C ASP A 592 -6.90 -2.64 4.06
N VAL A 593 -5.71 -2.42 4.63
CA VAL A 593 -5.37 -2.65 6.05
C VAL A 593 -4.32 -1.64 6.56
N SER A 594 -3.95 -1.72 7.85
CA SER A 594 -3.09 -0.71 8.49
C SER A 594 -1.69 -0.67 7.90
N ALA A 595 -1.14 -1.83 7.53
CA ALA A 595 0.22 -1.88 6.98
C ALA A 595 0.36 -0.99 5.74
N ASP A 596 -0.49 -1.14 4.72
CA ASP A 596 -0.47 -0.26 3.55
C ASP A 596 -1.07 1.13 3.84
N GLY A 597 -2.02 1.26 4.76
CA GLY A 597 -2.54 2.54 5.28
C GLY A 597 -1.46 3.49 5.77
N HIS A 598 -0.55 3.00 6.61
CA HIS A 598 0.58 3.78 7.12
C HIS A 598 1.56 4.21 6.02
N ARG A 599 1.64 3.51 4.87
CA ARG A 599 2.43 3.98 3.71
C ARG A 599 1.72 5.15 3.02
N TRP A 600 0.41 5.04 2.84
CA TRP A 600 -0.38 6.12 2.27
C TRP A 600 -0.34 7.40 3.11
N LEU A 601 -0.39 7.29 4.45
CA LEU A 601 -0.27 8.42 5.39
C LEU A 601 1.05 9.20 5.32
N VAL A 602 2.05 8.66 4.66
CA VAL A 602 3.34 9.32 4.43
C VAL A 602 3.65 9.45 2.94
N ASN A 603 2.58 9.49 2.13
CA ASN A 603 2.61 9.69 0.69
C ASN A 603 3.59 8.75 -0.02
N THR A 604 3.61 7.49 0.40
CA THR A 604 4.33 6.40 -0.24
C THR A 604 3.27 5.43 -0.77
N TYR A 605 3.08 5.35 -2.08
CA TYR A 605 2.11 4.40 -2.62
C TYR A 605 2.69 2.98 -2.50
N PRO A 606 1.88 1.98 -2.10
CA PRO A 606 2.30 0.58 -2.07
C PRO A 606 2.81 0.13 -3.44
N ASN A 607 4.03 -0.40 -3.47
CA ASN A 607 4.59 -1.06 -4.64
C ASN A 607 4.15 -2.54 -4.68
N GLU A 608 4.58 -3.28 -5.70
CA GLU A 608 4.27 -4.70 -5.86
C GLU A 608 4.74 -5.57 -4.67
N TRP A 609 5.82 -5.16 -3.99
CA TRP A 609 6.31 -5.88 -2.82
C TRP A 609 5.32 -5.77 -1.66
N VAL A 610 4.90 -4.55 -1.33
CA VAL A 610 3.91 -4.30 -0.27
C VAL A 610 2.57 -4.95 -0.63
N GLU A 611 2.09 -4.76 -1.86
CA GLU A 611 0.80 -5.28 -2.33
C GLU A 611 0.74 -6.81 -2.33
N THR A 612 1.88 -7.51 -2.49
CA THR A 612 1.92 -8.97 -2.39
C THR A 612 2.18 -9.49 -0.97
N CYS A 613 2.97 -8.77 -0.17
CA CYS A 613 3.34 -9.22 1.17
C CYS A 613 2.26 -8.92 2.23
N THR A 614 1.60 -7.76 2.15
CA THR A 614 0.64 -7.31 3.15
C THR A 614 -0.59 -8.24 3.23
N PRO A 615 -1.33 -8.51 2.14
CA PRO A 615 -2.47 -9.44 2.19
C PRO A 615 -2.04 -10.86 2.61
N ALA A 616 -0.86 -11.31 2.18
CA ALA A 616 -0.32 -12.60 2.60
C ALA A 616 -0.01 -12.63 4.11
N SER A 617 0.47 -11.54 4.70
CA SER A 617 0.72 -11.50 6.15
C SER A 617 -0.58 -11.54 6.94
N TYR A 618 -1.54 -10.70 6.57
CA TYR A 618 -2.88 -10.66 7.19
C TYR A 618 -3.66 -11.97 7.00
N GLY A 619 -3.49 -12.66 5.86
CA GLY A 619 -4.03 -14.02 5.65
C GLY A 619 -3.33 -15.13 6.44
N GLY A 620 -2.36 -14.78 7.28
CA GLY A 620 -1.54 -15.73 8.04
C GLY A 620 -0.70 -16.64 7.16
N ASN A 621 -0.33 -16.15 5.97
CA ASN A 621 0.46 -16.82 4.93
C ASN A 621 1.91 -16.33 4.88
N ARG A 622 2.26 -15.29 5.64
CA ARG A 622 3.61 -14.70 5.73
C ARG A 622 3.85 -14.14 7.13
N ARG A 623 4.45 -14.93 8.01
CA ARG A 623 4.74 -14.53 9.40
C ARG A 623 6.21 -14.73 9.75
N TYR A 624 6.75 -13.82 10.56
CA TYR A 624 8.05 -13.99 11.18
C TYR A 624 8.02 -15.17 12.16
N ASN A 625 9.07 -15.99 12.14
CA ASN A 625 9.28 -17.07 13.11
C ASN A 625 10.62 -16.84 13.84
N PRO A 626 10.62 -16.70 15.18
CA PRO A 626 11.83 -16.43 15.96
C PRO A 626 12.87 -17.56 15.90
N GLU A 627 12.45 -18.79 15.60
CA GLU A 627 13.34 -19.96 15.44
C GLU A 627 14.04 -19.99 14.07
N SER A 628 13.62 -19.15 13.12
CA SER A 628 14.19 -19.13 11.79
C SER A 628 15.61 -18.56 11.78
N THR A 629 16.51 -19.31 11.15
CA THR A 629 17.89 -18.89 10.86
C THR A 629 18.06 -18.37 9.43
N ALA A 630 16.99 -18.39 8.64
CA ALA A 630 17.04 -17.92 7.26
C ALA A 630 17.33 -16.41 7.20
N PRO A 631 18.24 -15.96 6.33
CA PRO A 631 18.71 -14.56 6.32
C PRO A 631 17.59 -13.54 6.05
N GLY A 632 16.55 -13.94 5.31
CA GLY A 632 15.41 -13.10 5.00
C GLY A 632 14.30 -13.06 6.06
N ALA A 633 14.43 -13.79 7.18
CA ALA A 633 13.33 -14.00 8.11
C ALA A 633 12.73 -12.71 8.69
N LEU A 634 13.58 -11.73 9.01
CA LEU A 634 13.17 -10.46 9.61
C LEU A 634 12.39 -9.53 8.66
N ALA A 635 12.35 -9.83 7.36
CA ALA A 635 11.49 -9.12 6.40
C ALA A 635 10.18 -9.87 6.10
N MET A 636 9.88 -10.93 6.85
CA MET A 636 8.52 -11.48 6.95
C MET A 636 7.72 -10.59 7.93
N ASN A 637 7.65 -9.32 7.59
CA ASN A 637 7.05 -8.25 8.40
C ASN A 637 5.53 -8.42 8.46
N GLY A 638 4.98 -8.15 9.64
CA GLY A 638 3.54 -8.17 9.94
C GLY A 638 2.87 -6.82 9.63
N ALA A 639 1.99 -6.39 10.52
CA ALA A 639 1.24 -5.13 10.42
C ALA A 639 2.07 -3.85 10.69
N ALA A 640 3.38 -3.85 10.43
CA ALA A 640 4.26 -2.73 10.76
C ALA A 640 3.80 -1.39 10.17
N GLY A 641 3.70 -0.32 10.97
CA GLY A 641 3.37 1.05 10.53
C GLY A 641 4.57 1.87 10.02
N ALA A 642 5.77 1.28 9.94
CA ALA A 642 6.97 1.92 9.42
C ALA A 642 7.25 1.58 7.95
N ILE A 643 7.90 2.52 7.26
CA ILE A 643 8.37 2.33 5.89
C ILE A 643 9.68 1.53 5.92
N TYR A 644 9.70 0.36 5.31
CA TYR A 644 10.93 -0.39 5.11
C TYR A 644 11.66 0.15 3.88
N PRO A 645 13.00 0.04 3.83
CA PRO A 645 13.78 0.32 2.65
C PRO A 645 13.19 -0.25 1.34
N GLU A 646 12.71 -1.50 1.36
CA GLU A 646 12.07 -2.17 0.21
C GLU A 646 10.76 -1.48 -0.26
N ASP A 647 10.12 -0.69 0.61
CA ASP A 647 8.85 -0.01 0.35
C ASP A 647 9.05 1.37 -0.30
N TYR A 648 10.26 1.96 -0.21
CA TYR A 648 10.48 3.33 -0.71
C TYR A 648 10.20 3.46 -2.19
N ASN A 649 9.36 4.41 -2.56
CA ASN A 649 9.25 4.85 -3.94
C ASN A 649 10.53 5.60 -4.36
N GLU A 650 10.74 5.78 -5.68
CA GLU A 650 11.93 6.43 -6.24
C GLU A 650 12.22 7.80 -5.60
N ALA A 651 11.21 8.65 -5.41
CA ALA A 651 11.38 10.00 -4.85
C ALA A 651 11.37 10.05 -3.29
N GLY A 652 11.21 8.91 -2.63
CA GLY A 652 11.02 8.80 -1.19
C GLY A 652 9.59 9.13 -0.74
N SER A 653 9.46 9.40 0.55
CA SER A 653 8.20 9.66 1.26
C SER A 653 7.93 11.17 1.45
N LEU A 654 6.82 11.49 2.14
CA LEU A 654 6.54 12.82 2.71
C LEU A 654 7.78 13.44 3.37
N TRP A 655 8.52 12.64 4.14
CA TRP A 655 9.69 13.09 4.90
C TRP A 655 10.82 13.58 4.00
N ASP A 656 11.16 12.78 2.98
CA ASP A 656 12.20 13.08 2.01
C ASP A 656 11.83 14.30 1.16
N HIS A 657 10.53 14.44 0.85
CA HIS A 657 10.02 15.57 0.10
C HIS A 657 10.10 16.89 0.87
N LEU A 658 9.72 16.89 2.16
CA LEU A 658 9.84 18.06 3.03
C LEU A 658 11.30 18.46 3.22
N GLU A 659 12.18 17.51 3.55
CA GLU A 659 13.63 17.75 3.69
C GLU A 659 14.23 18.34 2.42
N ARG A 660 13.95 17.72 1.27
CA ARG A 660 14.48 18.15 -0.04
C ARG A 660 14.06 19.57 -0.40
N ASN A 661 12.87 20.00 0.03
CA ASN A 661 12.35 21.34 -0.20
C ASN A 661 12.57 22.30 0.98
N LYS A 662 13.34 21.88 2.00
CA LYS A 662 13.67 22.68 3.19
C LYS A 662 12.44 23.18 3.96
N ILE A 663 11.39 22.37 3.98
CA ILE A 663 10.22 22.62 4.83
C ILE A 663 10.48 22.00 6.18
N ASP A 664 10.37 22.81 7.24
CA ASP A 664 10.56 22.31 8.59
C ASP A 664 9.35 21.51 9.06
N PHE A 665 9.61 20.41 9.76
CA PHE A 665 8.56 19.52 10.26
C PHE A 665 8.98 18.79 11.55
N TYR A 666 8.00 18.27 12.28
CA TYR A 666 8.27 17.43 13.44
C TYR A 666 7.22 16.31 13.60
N ASN A 667 7.70 15.11 13.92
CA ASN A 667 6.90 13.90 13.94
C ASN A 667 6.61 13.40 15.37
N PHE A 668 5.33 13.12 15.65
CA PHE A 668 4.87 12.43 16.84
C PHE A 668 4.29 11.06 16.47
N GLY A 669 5.17 10.06 16.40
CA GLY A 669 4.80 8.65 16.38
C GLY A 669 4.56 7.99 15.01
N PHE A 670 4.61 8.72 13.89
CA PHE A 670 4.51 8.09 12.54
C PHE A 670 5.82 7.37 12.16
N SER A 671 5.72 6.34 11.32
CA SER A 671 6.84 5.67 10.64
C SER A 671 7.96 5.12 11.53
N VAL A 672 7.68 4.87 12.82
CA VAL A 672 8.66 4.36 13.80
C VAL A 672 8.30 2.97 14.36
N MET A 673 7.16 2.41 13.93
CA MET A 673 6.71 1.07 14.28
C MET A 673 7.20 0.03 13.26
N PHE A 674 8.37 -0.57 13.50
CA PHE A 674 8.86 -1.73 12.72
C PHE A 674 8.49 -3.04 13.41
N GLU A 675 8.29 -4.09 12.62
CA GLU A 675 8.12 -5.48 13.06
C GLU A 675 9.23 -6.39 12.51
N PRO A 676 9.61 -7.45 13.25
CA PRO A 676 9.10 -7.83 14.57
C PRO A 676 9.65 -6.93 15.71
N ALA A 677 8.82 -6.65 16.71
CA ALA A 677 9.19 -5.84 17.88
C ALA A 677 8.56 -6.37 19.19
N PHE A 678 8.95 -5.77 20.31
CA PHE A 678 8.31 -6.00 21.62
C PHE A 678 7.27 -4.92 21.93
N TYR A 679 6.14 -5.38 22.46
CA TYR A 679 5.03 -4.56 22.94
C TYR A 679 4.80 -4.79 24.42
N ASP A 680 4.76 -3.71 25.20
CA ASP A 680 4.44 -3.74 26.63
C ASP A 680 4.00 -2.35 27.08
N LYS A 681 3.10 -2.28 28.07
CA LYS A 681 2.63 -1.01 28.65
C LYS A 681 3.74 -0.15 29.26
N SER A 682 4.82 -0.76 29.75
CA SER A 682 5.94 -0.04 30.37
C SER A 682 6.73 0.78 29.34
N TYR A 683 6.51 0.52 28.05
CA TYR A 683 7.14 1.27 26.95
C TYR A 683 6.37 2.55 26.61
N LYS A 684 5.68 3.14 27.59
CA LYS A 684 4.76 4.29 27.41
C LYS A 684 5.32 5.50 26.68
N TYR A 685 6.65 5.68 26.61
CA TYR A 685 7.28 6.80 25.91
C TYR A 685 7.64 6.50 24.45
N THR A 686 7.67 5.24 24.06
CA THR A 686 8.09 4.79 22.73
C THR A 686 7.02 3.98 22.01
N GLY A 687 6.09 3.34 22.74
CA GLY A 687 5.10 2.40 22.24
C GLY A 687 5.68 0.99 22.15
N ILE A 688 6.85 0.86 21.53
CA ILE A 688 7.50 -0.43 21.26
C ILE A 688 8.98 -0.40 21.65
N LYS A 689 9.62 -1.58 21.63
CA LYS A 689 11.08 -1.72 21.64
C LYS A 689 11.57 -2.66 20.54
N GLN A 690 12.67 -2.28 19.90
CA GLN A 690 13.23 -2.97 18.74
C GLN A 690 14.41 -3.87 19.12
N PHE A 691 14.48 -5.04 18.50
CA PHE A 691 15.61 -5.97 18.63
C PHE A 691 16.27 -6.32 17.29
N ALA A 692 15.84 -5.67 16.21
CA ALA A 692 16.42 -5.77 14.88
C ALA A 692 16.93 -4.40 14.41
N ASN A 693 17.91 -4.43 13.51
CA ASN A 693 18.63 -3.23 13.05
C ASN A 693 17.92 -2.48 11.91
N PHE A 694 16.61 -2.25 12.02
CA PHE A 694 15.84 -1.51 11.02
C PHE A 694 16.25 -0.02 10.98
N PRO A 695 16.45 0.59 9.79
CA PRO A 695 16.71 2.01 9.65
C PRO A 695 15.39 2.78 9.58
N VAL A 696 15.37 3.97 10.17
CA VAL A 696 14.24 4.92 10.03
C VAL A 696 14.51 5.91 8.88
N PRO A 697 13.49 6.47 8.18
CA PRO A 697 13.70 7.54 7.23
C PRO A 697 14.64 8.63 7.76
N GLN A 698 15.64 9.00 6.94
CA GLN A 698 16.69 9.91 7.38
C GLN A 698 16.15 11.21 7.98
N PRO A 699 15.16 11.88 7.37
CA PRO A 699 14.70 13.18 7.85
C PRO A 699 14.04 13.12 9.23
N ILE A 700 13.49 11.97 9.63
CA ILE A 700 12.74 11.83 10.89
C ILE A 700 13.59 11.29 12.04
N PHE A 701 14.84 10.86 11.79
CA PHE A 701 15.73 10.33 12.83
C PHE A 701 15.94 11.33 13.98
N THR A 702 16.18 12.61 13.66
CA THR A 702 16.34 13.71 14.62
C THR A 702 15.07 14.53 14.84
N ARG A 703 14.10 14.45 13.92
CA ARG A 703 12.85 15.24 13.94
C ARG A 703 11.62 14.46 14.39
N SER A 704 11.84 13.43 15.21
CA SER A 704 10.74 12.71 15.88
C SER A 704 10.86 12.85 17.39
N SER A 705 9.71 12.96 18.05
CA SER A 705 9.66 12.88 19.51
C SER A 705 10.24 11.55 19.99
N LYS A 706 10.98 11.61 21.09
CA LYS A 706 11.49 10.43 21.81
C LYS A 706 10.71 10.14 23.10
N ALA A 707 9.67 10.94 23.36
CA ALA A 707 8.83 10.86 24.54
C ALA A 707 7.34 10.72 24.20
N TYR A 708 7.03 10.57 22.91
CA TYR A 708 5.68 10.31 22.40
C TYR A 708 5.63 8.90 21.83
N PRO A 709 4.76 8.03 22.36
CA PRO A 709 4.68 6.65 21.92
C PRO A 709 3.96 6.54 20.57
N THR A 710 4.45 5.62 19.73
CA THR A 710 3.72 5.17 18.53
C THR A 710 2.52 4.28 18.91
N PHE A 711 2.00 3.52 17.96
CA PHE A 711 0.93 2.55 18.16
C PHE A 711 1.24 1.56 19.30
N ASN A 712 0.30 1.44 20.24
CA ASN A 712 0.24 0.47 21.34
C ASN A 712 -1.06 0.73 22.14
N MET A 713 -1.99 -0.21 22.12
CA MET A 713 -3.33 -0.11 22.75
C MET A 713 -3.35 -0.17 24.27
N ASN A 714 -2.21 -0.42 24.90
CA ASN A 714 -2.08 -0.34 26.37
C ASN A 714 -1.78 1.09 26.86
N ILE A 715 -1.54 2.03 25.95
CA ILE A 715 -1.24 3.42 26.30
C ILE A 715 -2.48 4.27 25.98
N PRO A 716 -3.02 5.05 26.93
CA PRO A 716 -4.14 5.94 26.67
C PRO A 716 -3.74 7.10 25.75
N ASP A 717 -4.63 7.51 24.87
CA ASP A 717 -4.43 8.70 24.04
C ASP A 717 -4.40 9.98 24.91
N GLN A 718 -5.03 9.96 26.09
CA GLN A 718 -4.85 11.02 27.08
C GLN A 718 -3.41 11.24 27.50
N PHE A 719 -2.61 10.16 27.60
CA PHE A 719 -1.18 10.28 27.90
C PHE A 719 -0.43 10.85 26.69
N ARG A 720 -0.73 10.34 25.49
CA ARG A 720 -0.14 10.84 24.23
C ARG A 720 -0.31 12.35 24.10
N ILE A 721 -1.53 12.86 24.25
CA ILE A 721 -1.81 14.29 24.14
C ILE A 721 -1.16 15.09 25.27
N SER A 722 -1.02 14.53 26.47
CA SER A 722 -0.29 15.19 27.55
C SER A 722 1.21 15.31 27.23
N GLN A 723 1.82 14.30 26.60
CA GLN A 723 3.21 14.40 26.12
C GLN A 723 3.35 15.39 24.96
N PHE A 724 2.42 15.36 23.99
CA PHE A 724 2.38 16.32 22.88
C PHE A 724 2.33 17.76 23.41
N ILE A 725 1.37 18.09 24.27
CA ILE A 725 1.21 19.45 24.82
C ILE A 725 2.46 19.86 25.60
N LYS A 726 3.03 18.96 26.41
CA LYS A 726 4.25 19.22 27.17
C LYS A 726 5.42 19.56 26.24
N GLU A 727 5.68 18.72 25.25
CA GLU A 727 6.79 18.88 24.32
C GLU A 727 6.59 20.08 23.39
N PHE A 728 5.37 20.28 22.88
CA PHE A 728 4.99 21.45 22.08
C PHE A 728 5.28 22.74 22.84
N ASN A 729 4.83 22.84 24.10
CA ASN A 729 5.08 24.02 24.92
C ASN A 729 6.57 24.26 25.14
N GLN A 730 7.33 23.20 25.42
CA GLN A 730 8.78 23.29 25.61
C GLN A 730 9.50 23.77 24.34
N LYS A 731 9.08 23.30 23.17
CA LYS A 731 9.74 23.61 21.90
C LYS A 731 9.31 24.92 21.28
N TRP A 732 8.03 25.30 21.34
CA TRP A 732 7.49 26.35 20.46
C TRP A 732 6.65 27.41 21.16
N ILE A 733 6.46 27.31 22.48
CA ILE A 733 5.79 28.35 23.30
C ILE A 733 6.78 28.98 24.28
N ASN A 734 7.54 28.16 25.00
CA ASN A 734 8.47 28.58 26.06
C ASN A 734 9.92 28.64 25.56
N SER A 735 10.11 28.75 24.25
CA SER A 735 11.40 28.68 23.56
C SER A 735 11.46 29.77 22.47
N THR A 736 12.65 30.01 21.92
CA THR A 736 12.84 30.93 20.78
C THR A 736 12.51 30.30 19.43
N ASP A 737 12.37 28.98 19.37
CA ASP A 737 12.04 28.26 18.14
C ASP A 737 10.55 28.45 17.81
N THR A 738 10.25 28.50 16.51
CA THR A 738 8.87 28.59 16.01
C THR A 738 8.31 27.22 15.67
N MET A 739 6.99 27.06 15.75
CA MET A 739 6.32 25.84 15.28
C MET A 739 6.71 25.55 13.81
N PRO A 740 7.06 24.31 13.47
CA PRO A 740 7.34 23.87 12.10
C PRO A 740 6.13 24.07 11.18
N SER A 741 6.37 24.03 9.86
CA SER A 741 5.28 24.11 8.88
C SER A 741 4.41 22.86 8.85
N VAL A 742 4.94 21.70 9.23
CA VAL A 742 4.18 20.44 9.30
C VAL A 742 4.42 19.72 10.63
N LEU A 743 3.36 19.36 11.33
CA LEU A 743 3.40 18.39 12.42
C LEU A 743 2.60 17.15 12.02
N THR A 744 3.10 15.96 12.36
CA THR A 744 2.34 14.71 12.26
C THR A 744 2.11 14.13 13.64
N VAL A 745 0.93 13.58 13.91
CA VAL A 745 0.54 13.06 15.22
C VAL A 745 -0.31 11.80 15.06
N ILE A 746 0.08 10.69 15.69
CA ILE A 746 -0.77 9.49 15.76
C ILE A 746 -1.59 9.48 17.05
N ILE A 747 -2.89 9.24 16.96
CA ILE A 747 -3.83 9.11 18.08
C ILE A 747 -4.62 7.80 17.82
N PRO A 748 -4.07 6.62 18.14
CA PRO A 748 -4.54 5.38 17.55
C PRO A 748 -5.58 4.60 18.36
N ASN A 749 -5.99 5.04 19.57
CA ASN A 749 -6.77 4.14 20.43
C ASN A 749 -8.14 3.79 19.86
N ASP A 750 -8.68 4.55 18.91
CA ASP A 750 -9.91 4.15 18.24
C ASP A 750 -9.78 2.92 17.34
N HIS A 751 -8.57 2.38 17.14
CA HIS A 751 -8.36 1.00 16.68
C HIS A 751 -9.21 0.02 17.50
N GLY A 752 -9.27 0.25 18.82
CA GLY A 752 -9.95 -0.61 19.79
C GLY A 752 -9.11 -1.82 20.18
N ALA A 753 -9.42 -2.37 21.34
CA ALA A 753 -8.81 -3.59 21.87
C ALA A 753 -9.78 -4.26 22.85
N GLY A 754 -9.40 -5.42 23.40
CA GLY A 754 -10.18 -6.11 24.43
C GLY A 754 -10.47 -5.24 25.66
N GLU A 755 -11.61 -5.46 26.31
CA GLU A 755 -12.08 -4.69 27.46
C GLU A 755 -11.11 -4.81 28.66
N ARG A 756 -10.85 -3.69 29.34
CA ARG A 756 -10.06 -3.61 30.58
C ARG A 756 -10.77 -2.71 31.60
N PRO A 757 -11.87 -3.19 32.23
CA PRO A 757 -12.69 -2.38 33.14
C PRO A 757 -11.91 -1.74 34.29
N THR A 758 -10.93 -2.46 34.86
CA THR A 758 -10.07 -1.98 35.96
C THR A 758 -9.15 -0.83 35.53
N GLU A 759 -8.89 -0.68 34.24
CA GLU A 759 -8.01 0.34 33.65
C GLU A 759 -8.78 1.51 33.04
N GLY A 760 -10.10 1.57 33.23
CA GLY A 760 -10.94 2.61 32.66
C GLY A 760 -11.43 2.33 31.23
N TYR A 761 -11.23 1.11 30.71
CA TYR A 761 -11.77 0.65 29.43
C TYR A 761 -12.85 -0.45 29.61
N PRO A 762 -13.96 -0.18 30.32
CA PRO A 762 -14.98 -1.20 30.57
C PRO A 762 -15.75 -1.66 29.33
N PHE A 763 -15.66 -0.92 28.22
CA PHE A 763 -16.32 -1.24 26.95
C PHE A 763 -15.33 -1.07 25.81
N ARG A 764 -15.66 -1.63 24.65
CA ARG A 764 -14.91 -1.31 23.44
C ARG A 764 -15.11 0.15 23.01
N GLU A 765 -16.27 0.71 23.26
CA GLU A 765 -16.58 2.13 23.04
C GLU A 765 -15.72 3.06 23.91
N SER A 766 -15.15 2.58 25.01
CA SER A 766 -14.22 3.34 25.85
C SER A 766 -12.98 3.81 25.09
N TYR A 767 -12.51 3.00 24.13
CA TYR A 767 -11.36 3.32 23.30
C TYR A 767 -11.65 4.48 22.34
N MET A 768 -12.83 4.48 21.71
CA MET A 768 -13.28 5.59 20.88
C MET A 768 -13.54 6.86 21.71
N ALA A 769 -14.04 6.72 22.94
CA ALA A 769 -14.22 7.86 23.85
C ALA A 769 -12.88 8.45 24.32
N ASP A 770 -11.85 7.63 24.56
CA ASP A 770 -10.48 8.09 24.83
C ASP A 770 -9.92 8.88 23.64
N ASN A 771 -10.00 8.28 22.44
CA ASN A 771 -9.58 8.91 21.20
C ASN A 771 -10.32 10.24 20.94
N ASP A 772 -11.63 10.28 21.12
CA ASP A 772 -12.46 11.48 20.96
C ASP A 772 -12.00 12.63 21.87
N LEU A 773 -11.77 12.33 23.15
CA LEU A 773 -11.28 13.34 24.08
C LEU A 773 -9.87 13.81 23.73
N ALA A 774 -9.01 12.91 23.28
CA ALA A 774 -7.67 13.25 22.83
C ALA A 774 -7.70 14.19 21.63
N VAL A 775 -8.52 13.90 20.62
CA VAL A 775 -8.79 14.78 19.46
C VAL A 775 -9.33 16.14 19.92
N GLY A 776 -10.31 16.16 20.83
CA GLY A 776 -10.85 17.39 21.40
C GLY A 776 -9.76 18.24 22.07
N ARG A 777 -8.95 17.63 22.94
CA ARG A 777 -7.88 18.29 23.71
C ARG A 777 -6.78 18.84 22.84
N ILE A 778 -6.33 18.11 21.82
CA ILE A 778 -5.27 18.61 20.93
C ILE A 778 -5.77 19.79 20.09
N VAL A 779 -7.00 19.74 19.58
CA VAL A 779 -7.59 20.84 18.80
C VAL A 779 -7.84 22.06 19.68
N GLU A 780 -8.37 21.87 20.89
CA GLU A 780 -8.54 22.93 21.89
C GLU A 780 -7.21 23.63 22.18
N PHE A 781 -6.18 22.85 22.55
CA PHE A 781 -4.85 23.39 22.83
C PHE A 781 -4.29 24.18 21.64
N LEU A 782 -4.27 23.58 20.43
CA LEU A 782 -3.71 24.21 19.24
C LEU A 782 -4.45 25.50 18.85
N SER A 783 -5.78 25.52 18.95
CA SER A 783 -6.60 26.68 18.62
C SER A 783 -6.41 27.87 19.57
N HIS A 784 -5.87 27.62 20.78
CA HIS A 784 -5.49 28.65 21.74
C HIS A 784 -4.04 29.13 21.60
N THR A 785 -3.25 28.52 20.72
CA THR A 785 -1.87 28.96 20.46
C THR A 785 -1.83 30.20 19.55
N PRO A 786 -0.73 30.98 19.57
CA PRO A 786 -0.53 32.07 18.61
C PRO A 786 -0.54 31.62 17.14
N TYR A 787 -0.28 30.34 16.87
CA TYR A 787 -0.18 29.76 15.53
C TYR A 787 -1.55 29.49 14.87
N TRP A 788 -2.65 29.47 15.65
CA TRP A 788 -3.99 29.12 15.17
C TRP A 788 -4.43 29.92 13.94
N LYS A 789 -4.10 31.22 13.89
CA LYS A 789 -4.49 32.14 12.82
C LYS A 789 -4.00 31.76 11.42
N SER A 790 -3.02 30.87 11.33
CA SER A 790 -2.44 30.38 10.09
C SER A 790 -2.30 28.85 10.10
N MET A 791 -3.17 28.15 10.83
CA MET A 791 -3.12 26.70 10.99
C MET A 791 -4.25 26.01 10.22
N ALA A 792 -3.96 24.84 9.67
CA ALA A 792 -4.96 23.85 9.28
C ALA A 792 -4.63 22.51 9.94
N ILE A 793 -5.62 21.90 10.57
CA ILE A 793 -5.56 20.56 11.13
C ILE A 793 -6.36 19.65 10.21
N VAL A 794 -5.76 18.56 9.75
CA VAL A 794 -6.43 17.53 8.95
C VAL A 794 -6.38 16.22 9.72
N ILE A 795 -7.54 15.59 9.88
CA ILE A 795 -7.70 14.34 10.65
C ILE A 795 -8.29 13.27 9.71
N THR A 796 -7.68 12.10 9.70
CA THR A 796 -8.13 10.91 8.95
C THR A 796 -7.71 9.64 9.67
N GLU A 797 -8.32 8.52 9.27
CA GLU A 797 -7.85 7.17 9.61
C GLU A 797 -6.69 6.74 8.69
N ASP A 798 -5.91 5.76 9.11
CA ASP A 798 -4.90 5.07 8.29
C ASP A 798 -5.53 4.05 7.32
N ASP A 799 -6.60 3.39 7.75
CA ASP A 799 -7.42 2.44 7.00
C ASP A 799 -8.88 2.40 7.52
N ALA A 800 -9.71 1.52 6.94
CA ALA A 800 -11.12 1.35 7.31
C ALA A 800 -11.50 -0.09 7.72
N GLN A 801 -10.53 -0.99 7.94
CA GLN A 801 -10.73 -2.43 7.95
C GLN A 801 -11.54 -2.97 9.15
N ASN A 802 -11.68 -2.19 10.24
CA ASN A 802 -12.43 -2.58 11.45
C ASN A 802 -13.86 -1.98 11.48
N GLY A 803 -14.36 -1.48 10.35
CA GLY A 803 -15.68 -0.86 10.23
C GLY A 803 -16.52 -1.36 9.06
N VAL A 804 -17.76 -0.85 8.97
CA VAL A 804 -18.69 -1.12 7.87
C VAL A 804 -19.31 0.15 7.33
N ASP A 805 -19.52 0.22 6.02
CA ASP A 805 -20.05 1.37 5.30
C ASP A 805 -21.02 0.95 4.19
N HIS A 806 -22.04 1.77 3.97
CA HIS A 806 -23.11 1.50 3.00
C HIS A 806 -22.77 1.88 1.56
N VAL A 807 -21.70 2.64 1.35
CA VAL A 807 -21.22 3.03 0.02
C VAL A 807 -20.08 2.13 -0.41
N ASP A 808 -19.00 2.11 0.36
CA ASP A 808 -17.82 1.28 0.11
C ASP A 808 -17.02 1.07 1.38
N ALA A 809 -16.51 -0.14 1.58
CA ALA A 809 -15.72 -0.53 2.75
C ALA A 809 -14.48 0.37 3.00
N HIS A 810 -13.98 1.08 2.00
CA HIS A 810 -12.86 2.03 2.13
C HIS A 810 -13.30 3.44 2.56
N ARG A 811 -14.60 3.74 2.66
CA ARG A 811 -15.06 5.09 2.98
C ARG A 811 -14.78 5.39 4.45
N SER A 812 -14.10 6.51 4.70
CA SER A 812 -13.54 6.80 6.02
C SER A 812 -13.69 8.27 6.41
N VAL A 813 -13.10 8.65 7.53
CA VAL A 813 -13.19 9.98 8.13
C VAL A 813 -12.21 10.94 7.46
N LEU A 814 -12.71 12.11 7.05
CA LEU A 814 -11.88 13.27 6.72
C LEU A 814 -12.45 14.50 7.40
N MET A 815 -11.65 15.15 8.24
CA MET A 815 -12.03 16.40 8.92
C MET A 815 -10.98 17.48 8.66
N VAL A 816 -11.44 18.70 8.39
CA VAL A 816 -10.60 19.89 8.18
C VAL A 816 -10.99 20.95 9.20
N ILE A 817 -10.06 21.28 10.09
CA ILE A 817 -10.25 22.24 11.18
C ILE A 817 -9.25 23.39 11.02
N SER A 818 -9.74 24.60 10.79
CA SER A 818 -8.92 25.78 10.52
C SER A 818 -9.78 27.03 10.67
N PRO A 819 -9.20 28.22 10.97
CA PRO A 819 -9.93 29.47 10.78
C PRO A 819 -10.45 29.63 9.37
N TYR A 820 -9.74 29.07 8.38
CA TYR A 820 -10.10 29.14 6.97
C TYR A 820 -11.00 28.00 6.51
N ALA A 821 -11.36 27.05 7.38
CA ALA A 821 -12.31 26.00 7.04
C ALA A 821 -13.72 26.58 6.99
N LYS A 822 -14.54 26.12 6.03
CA LYS A 822 -15.96 26.46 6.01
C LYS A 822 -16.64 25.82 7.21
N HIS A 823 -17.40 26.62 7.95
CA HIS A 823 -18.22 26.12 9.04
C HIS A 823 -19.52 25.50 8.52
N HIS A 824 -20.01 24.47 9.20
CA HIS A 824 -21.24 23.76 8.84
C HIS A 824 -21.24 23.21 7.39
N TYR A 825 -20.09 22.75 6.91
CA TYR A 825 -19.91 22.33 5.52
C TYR A 825 -19.60 20.84 5.40
N VAL A 826 -20.26 20.19 4.45
CA VAL A 826 -19.98 18.80 4.05
C VAL A 826 -19.36 18.83 2.66
N GLY A 827 -18.16 18.29 2.53
CA GLY A 827 -17.50 18.09 1.24
C GLY A 827 -18.03 16.84 0.56
N HIS A 828 -18.63 17.02 -0.62
CA HIS A 828 -19.18 15.94 -1.45
C HIS A 828 -18.28 15.55 -2.62
N VAL A 829 -17.18 16.28 -2.80
CA VAL A 829 -16.17 15.94 -3.82
C VAL A 829 -15.53 14.60 -3.46
N HIS A 830 -15.15 13.82 -4.46
CA HIS A 830 -14.46 12.56 -4.24
C HIS A 830 -13.03 12.83 -3.77
N TYR A 831 -12.73 12.41 -2.53
CA TYR A 831 -11.42 12.59 -1.91
C TYR A 831 -10.76 11.25 -1.60
N SER A 832 -9.42 11.28 -1.49
CA SER A 832 -8.58 10.17 -1.08
C SER A 832 -7.31 10.66 -0.37
N PHE A 833 -6.37 9.80 0.02
CA PHE A 833 -5.10 10.25 0.60
C PHE A 833 -4.36 11.22 -0.31
N GLY A 834 -4.39 10.97 -1.62
CA GLY A 834 -3.82 11.88 -2.62
C GLY A 834 -4.41 13.30 -2.53
N SER A 835 -5.67 13.44 -2.11
CA SER A 835 -6.35 14.74 -1.96
C SER A 835 -5.79 15.56 -0.80
N ILE A 836 -5.46 14.89 0.30
CA ILE A 836 -4.80 15.48 1.47
C ILE A 836 -3.42 16.01 1.05
N PHE A 837 -2.58 15.16 0.45
CA PHE A 837 -1.22 15.57 0.09
C PHE A 837 -1.19 16.63 -1.00
N LYS A 838 -2.06 16.53 -2.02
CA LYS A 838 -2.20 17.60 -3.02
C LYS A 838 -2.46 18.96 -2.37
N THR A 839 -3.35 18.97 -1.37
CA THR A 839 -3.67 20.19 -0.61
C THR A 839 -2.46 20.67 0.18
N PHE A 840 -1.72 19.77 0.83
CA PHE A 840 -0.50 20.14 1.57
C PHE A 840 0.56 20.76 0.65
N TRP A 841 0.80 20.15 -0.52
CA TRP A 841 1.75 20.66 -1.51
C TRP A 841 1.33 22.01 -2.07
N ASN A 842 0.04 22.19 -2.34
CA ASN A 842 -0.50 23.47 -2.77
C ASN A 842 -0.29 24.57 -1.71
N VAL A 843 -0.57 24.27 -0.44
CA VAL A 843 -0.39 25.21 0.69
C VAL A 843 1.08 25.56 0.91
N LEU A 844 1.96 24.56 0.89
CA LEU A 844 3.40 24.72 1.13
C LEU A 844 4.16 25.25 -0.09
N GLY A 845 3.50 25.38 -1.24
CA GLY A 845 4.12 25.83 -2.49
C GLY A 845 5.04 24.80 -3.14
N LEU A 846 4.84 23.51 -2.86
CA LEU A 846 5.69 22.42 -3.33
C LEU A 846 5.16 21.76 -4.61
N PRO A 847 6.04 21.16 -5.44
CA PRO A 847 5.60 20.24 -6.48
C PRO A 847 5.00 18.97 -5.88
N TYR A 848 4.18 18.26 -6.66
CA TYR A 848 3.61 16.97 -6.30
C TYR A 848 4.67 15.87 -6.26
N LEU A 849 4.50 14.88 -5.38
CA LEU A 849 5.51 13.84 -5.15
C LEU A 849 5.38 12.69 -6.16
N ASN A 850 4.16 12.35 -6.56
CA ASN A 850 3.88 11.23 -7.46
C ASN A 850 2.59 11.50 -8.27
N GLN A 851 2.04 10.50 -8.95
CA GLN A 851 0.83 10.71 -9.76
C GLN A 851 -0.47 10.59 -8.96
N TYR A 852 -0.44 9.96 -7.78
CA TYR A 852 -1.62 9.81 -6.94
C TYR A 852 -2.03 11.13 -6.31
N ASP A 853 -1.07 11.92 -5.79
CA ASP A 853 -1.34 13.28 -5.32
C ASP A 853 -1.51 14.28 -6.46
N ALA A 854 -0.72 14.20 -7.54
CA ALA A 854 -0.89 15.06 -8.70
C ALA A 854 -2.28 14.88 -9.34
N GLY A 855 -2.75 13.63 -9.44
CA GLY A 855 -4.02 13.25 -10.06
C GLY A 855 -5.25 13.34 -9.16
N ALA A 856 -5.12 13.50 -7.85
CA ALA A 856 -6.27 13.62 -6.94
C ALA A 856 -6.98 14.98 -7.06
N THR A 857 -8.19 15.08 -6.51
CA THR A 857 -8.86 16.37 -6.31
C THR A 857 -8.37 17.00 -5.00
N ASP A 858 -8.18 18.32 -4.91
CA ASP A 858 -7.76 18.95 -3.65
C ASP A 858 -8.96 19.25 -2.72
N LEU A 859 -8.68 19.60 -1.47
CA LEU A 859 -9.71 19.89 -0.45
C LEU A 859 -10.24 21.33 -0.50
N ALA A 860 -10.00 22.06 -1.59
CA ALA A 860 -10.20 23.52 -1.62
C ALA A 860 -11.67 23.93 -1.41
N ASP A 861 -12.63 23.07 -1.75
CA ASP A 861 -14.05 23.35 -1.53
C ASP A 861 -14.43 23.41 -0.04
N MET A 862 -13.64 22.81 0.86
CA MET A 862 -13.81 22.91 2.31
C MET A 862 -13.27 24.21 2.90
N PHE A 863 -12.65 25.08 2.11
CA PHE A 863 -12.03 26.32 2.59
C PHE A 863 -12.72 27.60 2.09
N THR A 864 -12.54 28.68 2.86
CA THR A 864 -13.09 30.02 2.61
C THR A 864 -12.03 31.11 2.80
N ASP A 865 -12.20 32.23 2.10
CA ASP A 865 -11.34 33.42 2.22
C ASP A 865 -11.72 34.32 3.41
N LYS A 866 -12.75 33.94 4.18
CA LYS A 866 -13.23 34.64 5.37
C LYS A 866 -12.89 33.82 6.63
N PRO A 867 -11.77 34.11 7.32
CA PRO A 867 -11.38 33.32 8.47
C PRO A 867 -12.26 33.57 9.70
N ASP A 868 -12.55 32.52 10.46
CA ASP A 868 -13.11 32.57 11.82
C ASP A 868 -12.05 32.14 12.84
N PHE A 869 -11.52 33.10 13.60
CA PHE A 869 -10.45 32.83 14.56
C PHE A 869 -10.95 32.31 15.92
N THR A 870 -12.24 32.01 16.06
CA THR A 870 -12.80 31.49 17.31
C THR A 870 -12.11 30.16 17.68
N PRO A 871 -11.51 30.06 18.88
CA PRO A 871 -10.92 28.81 19.33
C PRO A 871 -11.96 27.70 19.51
N TYR A 872 -11.48 26.45 19.55
CA TYR A 872 -12.28 25.29 19.88
C TYR A 872 -12.21 25.01 21.39
N GLU A 873 -13.33 24.57 21.96
CA GLU A 873 -13.44 24.15 23.36
C GLU A 873 -13.83 22.67 23.36
N ALA A 874 -13.03 21.85 24.05
CA ALA A 874 -13.23 20.41 24.10
C ALA A 874 -14.46 20.05 24.94
N VAL A 875 -15.19 19.03 24.50
CA VAL A 875 -16.36 18.50 25.21
C VAL A 875 -15.91 17.34 26.11
N PRO A 876 -16.32 17.29 27.38
CA PRO A 876 -15.99 16.15 28.24
C PRO A 876 -16.66 14.87 27.71
N VAL A 877 -15.98 13.74 27.93
CA VAL A 877 -16.53 12.40 27.68
C VAL A 877 -17.63 12.05 28.67
N ASP A 878 -18.50 11.14 28.26
CA ASP A 878 -19.40 10.46 29.18
C ASP A 878 -18.61 9.49 30.07
N GLN A 879 -18.49 9.82 31.36
CA GLN A 879 -17.73 9.03 32.33
C GLN A 879 -18.31 7.63 32.59
N ARG A 880 -19.54 7.37 32.16
CA ARG A 880 -20.10 6.01 32.17
C ARG A 880 -19.38 5.09 31.18
N ILE A 881 -18.82 5.66 30.11
CA ILE A 881 -18.16 4.96 29.01
C ILE A 881 -16.65 4.89 29.25
N PHE A 882 -16.03 6.02 29.57
CA PHE A 882 -14.59 6.14 29.75
C PHE A 882 -14.28 7.12 30.88
N ASP A 883 -13.47 6.70 31.84
CA ASP A 883 -12.96 7.56 32.91
C ASP A 883 -11.48 7.89 32.66
N PRO A 884 -11.17 9.09 32.15
CA PRO A 884 -9.81 9.50 31.87
C PRO A 884 -8.89 9.39 33.09
N LYS A 885 -9.41 9.55 34.32
CA LYS A 885 -8.58 9.49 35.53
C LYS A 885 -8.11 8.07 35.83
N LYS A 886 -8.93 7.06 35.54
CA LYS A 886 -8.54 5.64 35.68
C LYS A 886 -7.55 5.24 34.60
N ALA A 887 -7.75 5.74 33.38
CA ALA A 887 -6.84 5.47 32.26
C ALA A 887 -5.48 6.17 32.41
N LEU A 888 -5.46 7.35 33.05
CA LEU A 888 -4.24 8.14 33.33
C LEU A 888 -3.39 7.61 34.49
N ASP A 889 -3.83 6.56 35.20
CA ASP A 889 -3.15 6.01 36.39
C ASP A 889 -2.44 4.65 36.21
N PRO A 890 -1.61 4.42 35.18
CA PRO A 890 -0.65 3.32 35.18
C PRO A 890 0.59 3.62 36.05
N LEU A 891 0.48 4.57 37.00
CA LEU A 891 1.56 5.05 37.87
C LEU A 891 1.38 4.65 39.33
N ASP A 892 0.27 4.01 39.71
CA ASP A 892 0.17 3.42 41.06
C ASP A 892 1.17 2.26 41.18
N GLU A 893 2.14 2.41 42.10
CA GLU A 893 3.12 1.38 42.43
C GLU A 893 2.45 0.11 42.99
N ASN A 894 1.20 0.21 43.47
CA ASN A 894 0.38 -0.89 43.99
C ASN A 894 -0.52 -1.56 42.93
N PHE A 895 -0.42 -1.14 41.68
CA PHE A 895 -1.22 -1.67 40.59
C PHE A 895 -0.88 -3.14 40.28
N ASP A 896 -1.89 -3.95 39.93
CA ASP A 896 -1.69 -5.38 39.64
C ASP A 896 -0.98 -5.57 38.29
N TRP A 897 0.35 -5.61 38.34
CA TRP A 897 1.20 -5.78 37.17
C TRP A 897 1.02 -7.14 36.49
N ALA A 898 0.55 -8.18 37.19
CA ALA A 898 0.43 -9.53 36.66
C ALA A 898 -0.83 -9.72 35.79
N ALA A 899 -1.91 -8.98 36.07
CA ALA A 899 -3.13 -8.98 35.25
C ALA A 899 -2.90 -8.47 33.81
N LEU A 900 -1.81 -7.72 33.59
CA LEU A 900 -1.56 -6.95 32.38
C LEU A 900 -0.67 -7.63 31.32
N ASN A 901 -0.03 -8.74 31.68
CA ASN A 901 0.72 -9.58 30.74
C ASN A 901 -0.21 -10.39 29.80
N LYS A 902 -1.52 -10.13 29.83
CA LYS A 902 -2.57 -10.77 29.03
C LYS A 902 -3.29 -9.79 28.09
N GLY A 903 -2.70 -8.61 27.83
CA GLY A 903 -3.25 -7.68 26.85
C GLY A 903 -3.45 -8.35 25.48
N PRO A 904 -4.44 -7.90 24.70
CA PRO A 904 -4.72 -8.49 23.39
C PRO A 904 -3.51 -8.36 22.47
N GLN A 905 -3.39 -9.31 21.54
CA GLN A 905 -2.39 -9.23 20.50
C GLN A 905 -2.71 -8.02 19.61
N LEU A 906 -1.70 -7.21 19.32
CA LEU A 906 -1.86 -6.05 18.45
C LEU A 906 -1.97 -6.49 17.00
N ASP A 907 -2.85 -5.81 16.25
CA ASP A 907 -3.13 -6.05 14.83
C ASP A 907 -3.39 -7.53 14.49
N ASP A 908 -4.14 -8.24 15.33
CA ASP A 908 -4.58 -9.60 15.03
C ASP A 908 -5.80 -9.56 14.10
N PRO A 909 -5.69 -10.03 12.84
CA PRO A 909 -6.81 -10.03 11.90
C PRO A 909 -8.01 -10.86 12.38
N ASP A 910 -7.79 -11.92 13.16
CA ASP A 910 -8.88 -12.75 13.69
C ASP A 910 -9.68 -11.96 14.73
N ASP A 911 -8.98 -11.19 15.58
CA ASP A 911 -9.63 -10.26 16.51
C ASP A 911 -10.39 -9.19 15.73
N MET A 912 -9.79 -8.56 14.72
CA MET A 912 -10.44 -7.53 13.88
C MET A 912 -11.73 -8.04 13.21
N VAL A 913 -11.72 -9.27 12.69
CA VAL A 913 -12.91 -9.91 12.11
C VAL A 913 -13.96 -10.21 13.17
N LYS A 914 -13.55 -10.78 14.31
CA LYS A 914 -14.44 -11.03 15.45
C LYS A 914 -15.08 -9.73 15.96
N ASP A 915 -14.36 -8.63 15.84
CA ASP A 915 -14.69 -7.34 16.39
C ASP A 915 -15.59 -6.47 15.51
N GLN A 916 -16.06 -6.96 14.37
CA GLN A 916 -16.97 -6.19 13.52
C GLN A 916 -18.39 -6.07 14.11
N LYS A 917 -19.07 -4.97 13.75
CA LYS A 917 -20.44 -4.61 14.21
C LYS A 917 -21.49 -5.70 13.95
N GLU A 918 -21.23 -6.65 13.05
CA GLU A 918 -22.22 -7.57 12.51
C GLU A 918 -22.31 -8.96 13.19
N GLN A 919 -21.51 -9.26 14.23
CA GLN A 919 -21.66 -10.53 14.95
C GLN A 919 -23.01 -10.59 15.71
N PRO A 920 -23.74 -11.73 15.70
CA PRO A 920 -25.02 -11.92 16.40
C PRO A 920 -25.02 -11.56 17.88
N GLU A 921 -23.88 -11.74 18.56
CA GLU A 921 -23.65 -11.44 19.97
C GLU A 921 -23.53 -9.93 20.27
N TYR A 922 -23.09 -9.13 19.30
CA TYR A 922 -23.13 -7.66 19.36
C TYR A 922 -24.43 -7.09 18.75
N ARG A 923 -25.11 -7.85 17.86
CA ARG A 923 -26.47 -7.62 17.34
C ARG A 923 -27.56 -7.90 18.38
N THR A 924 -27.35 -7.58 19.65
CA THR A 924 -28.44 -7.73 20.63
C THR A 924 -29.71 -7.08 20.08
N GLU A 925 -30.86 -7.68 20.38
CA GLU A 925 -32.17 -7.25 19.87
C GLU A 925 -32.47 -5.78 20.27
N ASP A 926 -31.86 -5.28 21.35
CA ASP A 926 -30.83 -4.22 21.36
C ASP A 926 -30.97 -3.00 20.38
N GLN A 927 -30.79 -3.14 19.07
CA GLN A 927 -30.77 -1.95 18.17
C GLN A 927 -32.04 -1.72 17.36
N LYS A 928 -33.10 -2.51 17.58
CA LYS A 928 -34.40 -2.32 16.90
C LYS A 928 -35.36 -1.40 17.64
#